data_AF-A0A941JM32-F1
#
_entry.id   AF-A0A941JM32-F1
#
_cell.length_a   1.000
_cell.length_b   1.000
_cell.length_c   1.000
_cell.angle_alpha   90.00
_cell.angle_beta   90.00
_cell.angle_gamma   90.00
#
_symmetry.space_group_name_H-M   'P 1'
#
loop_
_entity.id
_entity.type
_entity.pdbx_description
1 polymer ?
#
loop_
_entity_poly.entity_id
_entity_poly.type
_entity_poly.pdbx_seq_one_letter_code
_entity_poly.pdbx_strand_id
1 'polypeptide(L)'
;MNTSNLGKILNQLGISLLVSSEQVGKIFLLRNENGVINNLVRNFKQAKGLAVNQEKLAVSTNYQVWDLRNLPGLHTRVEPSGKYDACYVPRKMQVTGLIDIKEIAFLARELWLVNSRFSCLCTLHDDYSFVPRWLPPFITSYESNDCCHLNGLASKNNKPKYITALGATATTEGWRENKAQGGIVMDVDINEIICSHLCLPHCPRWYQNQLWVLESGRGSLAKVDLDSGRLETVTQLPGFTRGLDFYGDFAFIGLSQVREGEVFNGISETGKKPSCGVWVVNIQTGKQLCFMPLGEGVEEISAVHVIPGFRFPEILEWHDPVVMNSFMLPEDVLQKTGQQSSLEREENKREGATPEYYLNLGNQAYHQGNLELAKDYYQRCLELNPNLVVARYNLAAVHVEQQQWGEAKVNFKYVMALEPNKIDAINNLGVVYGRQNKPHEAIAYFRKAIAQEPNFPDGHFNLSMTLLQLGEFEEGFAEWEWRWQTKNFRPFICSQPKWDGTQMKDKTIFIYADKVLGDSLQFSRYLPLVAQKCQRVILSCSEFLAPLLETVKGVDMVYVSGELPHFDVYAPLSSLPYIFGTTLATIPADVPYFQVVRDNEQLSAVLARAVGKKIGVSWGGNPQNKNDANTFCPLQFFVPLFALPDFTFYSLQGVSGEQVVAELNGDLGLTDLSPFLQDFADLAAAIASLDLIITIDNAVAHIAGGLAKPVWNLLYFSADWRWMLDRNDSPWYPTMELYRQQQPGDWNSVFRQVYLRLKGEINE
;
A
#
# COMPACT_ATOMS: atom_id res chain seq x y z
N MET A 1 -13.62 -23.33 -3.91
CA MET A 1 -14.84 -22.53 -3.66
C MET A 1 -14.95 -21.52 -4.79
N ASN A 2 -16.11 -21.40 -5.44
CA ASN A 2 -16.22 -20.64 -6.68
C ASN A 2 -16.50 -19.15 -6.39
N THR A 3 -15.45 -18.33 -6.33
CA THR A 3 -15.52 -16.87 -6.12
C THR A 3 -16.27 -16.16 -7.25
N SER A 4 -16.34 -16.77 -8.45
CA SER A 4 -16.93 -16.18 -9.67
C SER A 4 -18.45 -15.90 -9.60
N ASN A 5 -19.15 -16.42 -8.58
CA ASN A 5 -20.60 -16.24 -8.46
C ASN A 5 -21.00 -14.97 -7.70
N LEU A 6 -20.14 -14.39 -6.85
CA LEU A 6 -20.53 -13.23 -6.04
C LEU A 6 -20.87 -12.03 -6.93
N GLY A 7 -20.04 -11.71 -7.94
CA GLY A 7 -20.29 -10.57 -8.83
C GLY A 7 -21.64 -10.69 -9.56
N LYS A 8 -21.99 -11.91 -10.00
CA LYS A 8 -23.29 -12.20 -10.62
C LYS A 8 -24.44 -12.00 -9.65
N ILE A 9 -24.32 -12.47 -8.40
CA ILE A 9 -25.35 -12.29 -7.36
C ILE A 9 -25.56 -10.80 -7.08
N LEU A 10 -24.48 -10.05 -6.84
CA LEU A 10 -24.56 -8.60 -6.58
C LEU A 10 -25.20 -7.85 -7.76
N ASN A 11 -24.81 -8.21 -9.00
CA ASN A 11 -25.37 -7.61 -10.20
C ASN A 11 -26.85 -7.97 -10.40
N GLN A 12 -27.26 -9.21 -10.15
CA GLN A 12 -28.67 -9.61 -10.27
C GLN A 12 -29.55 -8.89 -9.24
N LEU A 13 -29.05 -8.76 -8.01
CA LEU A 13 -29.77 -8.10 -6.92
C LEU A 13 -29.72 -6.56 -7.00
N GLY A 14 -28.80 -5.99 -7.78
CA GLY A 14 -28.63 -4.55 -7.89
C GLY A 14 -28.05 -3.92 -6.62
N ILE A 15 -27.12 -4.61 -5.96
CA ILE A 15 -26.55 -4.23 -4.67
C ILE A 15 -25.01 -4.27 -4.70
N SER A 16 -24.41 -3.72 -3.66
CA SER A 16 -22.98 -3.87 -3.32
C SER A 16 -22.84 -4.21 -1.84
N LEU A 17 -21.66 -4.69 -1.42
CA LEU A 17 -21.40 -5.06 -0.02
C LEU A 17 -20.33 -4.18 0.59
N LEU A 18 -20.56 -3.76 1.82
CA LEU A 18 -19.61 -3.04 2.64
C LEU A 18 -19.12 -3.95 3.76
N VAL A 19 -17.81 -4.06 3.93
CA VAL A 19 -17.17 -4.92 4.94
C VAL A 19 -16.13 -4.10 5.70
N SER A 20 -16.11 -4.16 7.03
CA SER A 20 -15.07 -3.54 7.84
C SER A 20 -14.14 -4.57 8.47
N SER A 21 -12.90 -4.15 8.71
CA SER A 21 -11.92 -4.91 9.47
C SER A 21 -11.18 -4.00 10.44
N GLU A 22 -11.36 -4.28 11.73
CA GLU A 22 -10.70 -3.56 12.82
C GLU A 22 -9.18 -3.76 12.76
N GLN A 23 -8.74 -5.01 12.55
CA GLN A 23 -7.34 -5.42 12.50
C GLN A 23 -6.52 -4.57 11.52
N VAL A 24 -7.01 -4.42 10.27
CA VAL A 24 -6.28 -3.69 9.23
C VAL A 24 -6.71 -2.22 9.12
N GLY A 25 -7.72 -1.78 9.88
CA GLY A 25 -8.23 -0.42 9.83
C GLY A 25 -8.82 -0.04 8.47
N LYS A 26 -9.59 -0.94 7.86
CA LYS A 26 -10.10 -0.73 6.50
C LYS A 26 -11.58 -1.04 6.39
N ILE A 27 -12.21 -0.36 5.44
CA ILE A 27 -13.49 -0.75 4.86
C ILE A 27 -13.24 -1.20 3.43
N PHE A 28 -13.88 -2.30 3.05
CA PHE A 28 -13.89 -2.90 1.74
C PHE A 28 -15.29 -2.73 1.14
N LEU A 29 -15.38 -2.06 0.00
CA LEU A 29 -16.60 -1.97 -0.78
C LEU A 29 -16.48 -2.93 -1.97
N LEU A 30 -17.24 -4.02 -1.90
CA LEU A 30 -17.31 -5.09 -2.89
C LEU A 30 -18.42 -4.79 -3.89
N ARG A 31 -18.03 -4.56 -5.14
CA ARG A 31 -18.93 -4.16 -6.23
C ARG A 31 -18.66 -5.00 -7.47
N ASN A 32 -19.68 -5.18 -8.31
CA ASN A 32 -19.53 -5.97 -9.54
C ASN A 32 -19.01 -5.08 -10.68
N GLU A 33 -17.90 -5.46 -11.29
CA GLU A 33 -17.34 -4.86 -12.50
C GLU A 33 -17.25 -5.95 -13.57
N ASN A 34 -18.19 -5.95 -14.52
CA ASN A 34 -18.23 -6.90 -15.64
C ASN A 34 -18.18 -8.39 -15.26
N GLY A 35 -18.79 -8.76 -14.12
CA GLY A 35 -18.84 -10.15 -13.65
C GLY A 35 -17.70 -10.53 -12.69
N VAL A 36 -16.73 -9.64 -12.48
CA VAL A 36 -15.66 -9.77 -11.49
C VAL A 36 -15.94 -8.85 -10.31
N ILE A 37 -15.43 -9.18 -9.12
CA ILE A 37 -15.53 -8.31 -7.95
C ILE A 37 -14.43 -7.25 -8.00
N ASN A 38 -14.83 -5.98 -8.07
CA ASN A 38 -13.98 -4.85 -7.76
C ASN A 38 -14.05 -4.59 -6.25
N ASN A 39 -12.87 -4.52 -5.63
CA ASN A 39 -12.71 -4.32 -4.19
C ASN A 39 -12.11 -2.93 -3.93
N LEU A 40 -12.97 -1.96 -3.64
CA LEU A 40 -12.52 -0.62 -3.27
C LEU A 40 -12.17 -0.60 -1.78
N VAL A 41 -10.96 -0.15 -1.45
CA VAL A 41 -10.49 -0.06 -0.07
C VAL A 41 -10.46 1.39 0.40
N ARG A 42 -10.95 1.64 1.62
CA ARG A 42 -10.83 2.92 2.32
C ARG A 42 -10.24 2.74 3.70
N ASN A 43 -9.30 3.63 4.05
CA ASN A 43 -8.59 3.56 5.31
C ASN A 43 -9.33 4.37 6.38
N PHE A 44 -9.53 3.77 7.53
CA PHE A 44 -10.03 4.42 8.74
C PHE A 44 -9.22 3.92 9.94
N LYS A 45 -9.09 4.73 10.98
CA LYS A 45 -8.29 4.32 12.15
C LYS A 45 -9.01 3.22 12.95
N GLN A 46 -8.78 1.95 12.61
CA GLN A 46 -9.48 0.76 13.14
C GLN A 46 -11.00 0.82 12.87
N ALA A 47 -11.41 0.60 11.61
CA ALA A 47 -12.83 0.54 11.25
C ALA A 47 -13.55 -0.63 11.96
N LYS A 48 -14.61 -0.35 12.72
CA LYS A 48 -15.36 -1.37 13.47
C LYS A 48 -16.78 -1.51 12.93
N GLY A 49 -17.77 -0.88 13.57
CA GLY A 49 -19.18 -0.94 13.20
C GLY A 49 -19.49 -0.12 11.95
N LEU A 50 -20.47 -0.60 11.19
CA LEU A 50 -21.00 0.04 9.99
C LEU A 50 -22.51 0.18 10.13
N ALA A 51 -23.08 1.28 9.62
CA ALA A 51 -24.51 1.40 9.36
C ALA A 51 -24.70 2.10 8.03
N VAL A 52 -25.52 1.57 7.13
CA VAL A 52 -25.69 2.14 5.79
C VAL A 52 -27.13 2.07 5.33
N ASN A 53 -27.54 3.09 4.59
CA ASN A 53 -28.73 3.10 3.76
C ASN A 53 -28.45 3.92 2.48
N GLN A 54 -29.46 4.18 1.65
CA GLN A 54 -29.26 4.91 0.39
C GLN A 54 -28.80 6.37 0.56
N GLU A 55 -29.04 6.97 1.71
CA GLU A 55 -28.77 8.39 1.97
C GLU A 55 -27.48 8.61 2.76
N LYS A 56 -27.11 7.68 3.63
CA LYS A 56 -26.04 7.86 4.61
C LYS A 56 -25.32 6.57 4.96
N LEU A 57 -24.05 6.73 5.31
CA LEU A 57 -23.15 5.70 5.80
C LEU A 57 -22.51 6.21 7.10
N ALA A 58 -22.59 5.44 8.17
CA ALA A 58 -21.83 5.67 9.39
C ALA A 58 -20.74 4.61 9.55
N VAL A 59 -19.58 5.06 10.05
CA VAL A 59 -18.44 4.19 10.35
C VAL A 59 -17.96 4.51 11.76
N SER A 60 -18.00 3.54 12.67
CA SER A 60 -17.30 3.67 13.94
C SER A 60 -15.84 3.24 13.81
N THR A 61 -14.98 3.93 14.54
CA THR A 61 -13.53 3.71 14.57
C THR A 61 -13.07 3.61 16.03
N ASN A 62 -11.76 3.59 16.29
CA ASN A 62 -11.25 3.45 17.66
C ASN A 62 -11.85 4.46 18.67
N TYR A 63 -11.96 5.73 18.29
CA TYR A 63 -12.49 6.79 19.16
C TYR A 63 -13.33 7.84 18.42
N GLN A 64 -13.77 7.53 17.20
CA GLN A 64 -14.54 8.45 16.37
C GLN A 64 -15.69 7.72 15.68
N VAL A 65 -16.75 8.45 15.37
CA VAL A 65 -17.82 8.02 14.47
C VAL A 65 -17.91 9.00 13.31
N TRP A 66 -17.78 8.48 12.10
CA TRP A 66 -17.86 9.22 10.85
C TRP A 66 -19.27 9.10 10.27
N ASP A 67 -19.88 10.22 9.91
CA ASP A 67 -21.14 10.31 9.15
C ASP A 67 -20.80 10.78 7.72
N LEU A 68 -21.11 9.92 6.76
CA LEU A 68 -20.98 10.15 5.34
C LEU A 68 -22.37 10.24 4.70
N ARG A 69 -22.54 11.14 3.73
CA ARG A 69 -23.80 11.35 3.00
C ARG A 69 -23.65 11.03 1.53
N ASN A 70 -24.60 10.28 1.00
CA ASN A 70 -24.75 10.12 -0.43
C ASN A 70 -25.28 11.43 -1.03
N LEU A 71 -24.52 12.05 -1.92
CA LEU A 71 -24.89 13.32 -2.54
C LEU A 71 -25.50 13.10 -3.94
N PRO A 72 -26.80 13.40 -4.15
CA PRO A 72 -27.42 13.26 -5.47
C PRO A 72 -26.68 14.06 -6.54
N GLY A 73 -26.44 13.42 -7.70
CA GLY A 73 -25.73 14.03 -8.83
C GLY A 73 -24.24 14.31 -8.59
N LEU A 74 -23.67 13.93 -7.44
CA LEU A 74 -22.22 14.02 -7.26
C LEU A 74 -21.49 12.97 -8.08
N HIS A 75 -22.08 11.78 -8.23
CA HIS A 75 -21.51 10.66 -8.98
C HIS A 75 -21.18 10.97 -10.45
N THR A 76 -21.83 11.96 -11.06
CA THR A 76 -21.50 12.42 -12.42
C THR A 76 -20.25 13.32 -12.49
N ARG A 77 -19.85 13.87 -11.35
CA ARG A 77 -18.69 14.79 -11.19
C ARG A 77 -17.47 14.10 -10.59
N VAL A 78 -17.59 12.83 -10.18
CA VAL A 78 -16.46 12.02 -9.72
C VAL A 78 -15.88 11.29 -10.92
N GLU A 79 -14.59 11.46 -11.18
CA GLU A 79 -13.91 10.80 -12.29
C GLU A 79 -13.60 9.33 -11.97
N PRO A 80 -13.72 8.41 -12.94
CA PRO A 80 -14.20 8.65 -14.30
C PRO A 80 -15.71 8.92 -14.35
N SER A 81 -16.11 10.01 -15.02
CA SER A 81 -17.51 10.42 -15.11
C SER A 81 -18.39 9.30 -15.67
N GLY A 82 -19.57 9.10 -15.06
CA GLY A 82 -20.55 8.10 -15.48
C GLY A 82 -20.27 6.67 -14.99
N LYS A 83 -19.17 6.45 -14.25
CA LYS A 83 -18.85 5.12 -13.68
C LYS A 83 -19.65 4.78 -12.42
N TYR A 84 -19.98 5.79 -11.61
CA TYR A 84 -20.55 5.60 -10.28
C TYR A 84 -22.05 5.86 -10.27
N ASP A 85 -22.80 5.09 -9.47
CA ASP A 85 -24.24 5.28 -9.27
C ASP A 85 -24.60 5.95 -7.93
N ALA A 86 -23.65 6.05 -7.01
CA ALA A 86 -23.75 6.82 -5.76
C ALA A 86 -22.36 7.24 -5.25
N CYS A 87 -22.31 8.31 -4.46
CA CYS A 87 -21.07 8.80 -3.86
C CYS A 87 -21.32 9.22 -2.41
N TYR A 88 -20.79 8.44 -1.45
CA TYR A 88 -20.81 8.77 -0.04
C TYR A 88 -19.65 9.69 0.32
N VAL A 89 -19.96 10.81 0.96
CA VAL A 89 -19.01 11.88 1.28
C VAL A 89 -18.99 12.18 2.77
N PRO A 90 -17.83 12.22 3.44
CA PRO A 90 -17.71 12.63 4.84
C PRO A 90 -18.31 14.01 5.11
N ARG A 91 -19.19 14.11 6.12
CA ARG A 91 -19.86 15.35 6.53
C ARG A 91 -19.65 15.72 8.00
N LYS A 92 -19.57 14.72 8.88
CA LYS A 92 -19.35 14.92 10.32
C LYS A 92 -18.44 13.81 10.83
N MET A 93 -17.52 14.16 11.72
CA MET A 93 -16.79 13.21 12.54
C MET A 93 -16.98 13.64 13.99
N GLN A 94 -17.44 12.72 14.82
CA GLN A 94 -17.63 12.95 16.25
C GLN A 94 -16.66 12.10 17.05
N VAL A 95 -15.94 12.73 17.98
CA VAL A 95 -15.03 12.04 18.91
C VAL A 95 -15.83 11.48 20.09
N THR A 96 -15.79 10.16 20.27
CA THR A 96 -16.51 9.44 21.33
C THR A 96 -15.60 9.05 22.50
N GLY A 97 -14.27 9.11 22.31
CA GLY A 97 -13.33 8.41 23.20
C GLY A 97 -13.37 6.89 23.00
N LEU A 98 -12.57 6.18 23.78
CA LEU A 98 -12.40 4.72 23.69
C LEU A 98 -13.60 3.99 24.32
N ILE A 99 -14.76 3.98 23.66
CA ILE A 99 -15.97 3.32 24.17
C ILE A 99 -16.20 1.91 23.58
N ASP A 100 -15.25 1.45 22.77
CA ASP A 100 -15.25 0.14 22.09
C ASP A 100 -16.58 -0.18 21.37
N ILE A 101 -16.87 0.57 20.31
CA ILE A 101 -18.11 0.43 19.55
C ILE A 101 -18.07 -0.83 18.69
N LYS A 102 -18.90 -1.84 19.01
CA LYS A 102 -18.96 -3.10 18.24
C LYS A 102 -19.97 -3.09 17.11
N GLU A 103 -21.13 -2.48 17.32
CA GLU A 103 -22.20 -2.42 16.33
C GLU A 103 -22.91 -1.06 16.39
N ILE A 104 -23.35 -0.58 15.22
CA ILE A 104 -24.09 0.68 15.08
C ILE A 104 -25.27 0.50 14.13
N ALA A 105 -26.35 1.24 14.34
CA ALA A 105 -27.54 1.16 13.51
C ALA A 105 -28.26 2.51 13.39
N PHE A 106 -28.74 2.83 12.18
CA PHE A 106 -29.63 3.97 11.98
C PHE A 106 -31.06 3.60 12.36
N LEU A 107 -31.55 4.11 13.48
CA LEU A 107 -32.89 3.83 13.98
C LEU A 107 -33.68 5.13 14.09
N ALA A 108 -34.81 5.20 13.38
CA ALA A 108 -35.56 6.43 13.18
C ALA A 108 -34.63 7.57 12.69
N ARG A 109 -34.45 8.64 13.47
CA ARG A 109 -33.59 9.78 13.12
C ARG A 109 -32.23 9.78 13.82
N GLU A 110 -31.93 8.77 14.63
CA GLU A 110 -30.73 8.69 15.46
C GLU A 110 -29.78 7.59 14.97
N LEU A 111 -28.50 7.72 15.32
CA LEU A 111 -27.52 6.65 15.21
C LEU A 111 -27.34 6.03 16.59
N TRP A 112 -27.69 4.75 16.70
CA TRP A 112 -27.56 3.95 17.92
C TRP A 112 -26.27 3.16 17.88
N LEU A 113 -25.62 3.03 19.04
CA LEU A 113 -24.32 2.39 19.19
C LEU A 113 -24.36 1.40 20.36
N VAL A 114 -23.75 0.24 20.13
CA VAL A 114 -23.40 -0.71 21.17
C VAL A 114 -22.07 -0.28 21.77
N ASN A 115 -22.10 0.21 23.01
CA ASN A 115 -20.93 0.62 23.78
C ASN A 115 -20.53 -0.53 24.71
N SER A 116 -19.60 -1.36 24.26
CA SER A 116 -19.17 -2.54 25.04
C SER A 116 -18.46 -2.13 26.31
N ARG A 117 -17.61 -1.11 26.25
CA ARG A 117 -16.81 -0.68 27.40
C ARG A 117 -17.66 -0.25 28.59
N PHE A 118 -18.79 0.41 28.34
CA PHE A 118 -19.76 0.82 29.36
C PHE A 118 -21.00 -0.09 29.43
N SER A 119 -20.99 -1.22 28.71
CA SER A 119 -22.05 -2.24 28.72
C SER A 119 -23.46 -1.68 28.49
N CYS A 120 -23.60 -0.72 27.55
CA CYS A 120 -24.85 -0.01 27.33
C CYS A 120 -25.17 0.24 25.85
N LEU A 121 -26.44 0.49 25.55
CA LEU A 121 -26.82 1.13 24.28
C LEU A 121 -26.81 2.65 24.46
N CYS A 122 -26.28 3.36 23.48
CA CYS A 122 -26.18 4.82 23.50
C CYS A 122 -26.44 5.45 22.15
N THR A 123 -26.59 6.77 22.13
CA THR A 123 -26.65 7.61 20.91
C THR A 123 -25.58 8.70 20.96
N LEU A 124 -25.31 9.33 19.82
CA LEU A 124 -24.43 10.50 19.73
C LEU A 124 -25.17 11.80 20.11
N HIS A 125 -24.43 12.76 20.64
CA HIS A 125 -24.92 14.10 20.99
C HIS A 125 -23.83 15.16 20.79
N ASP A 126 -24.17 16.42 20.52
CA ASP A 126 -23.16 17.44 20.22
C ASP A 126 -22.34 17.86 21.47
N ASP A 127 -22.97 17.88 22.64
CA ASP A 127 -22.31 18.27 23.91
C ASP A 127 -21.64 17.10 24.68
N TYR A 128 -21.91 15.84 24.31
CA TYR A 128 -21.45 14.67 25.06
C TYR A 128 -20.75 13.66 24.15
N SER A 129 -19.76 12.93 24.69
CA SER A 129 -19.10 11.86 23.93
C SER A 129 -20.08 10.80 23.44
N PHE A 130 -21.08 10.47 24.27
CA PHE A 130 -22.24 9.65 23.96
C PHE A 130 -23.31 9.88 25.03
N VAL A 131 -24.57 9.52 24.73
CA VAL A 131 -25.69 9.56 25.68
C VAL A 131 -26.23 8.14 25.88
N PRO A 132 -26.05 7.53 27.06
CA PRO A 132 -26.65 6.24 27.37
C PRO A 132 -28.18 6.29 27.25
N ARG A 133 -28.75 5.24 26.67
CA ARG A 133 -30.19 5.08 26.45
C ARG A 133 -30.77 3.84 27.13
N TRP A 134 -29.95 2.80 27.30
CA TRP A 134 -30.37 1.55 27.92
C TRP A 134 -29.19 0.81 28.53
N LEU A 135 -29.44 0.16 29.67
CA LEU A 135 -28.53 -0.73 30.37
C LEU A 135 -29.20 -2.09 30.55
N PRO A 136 -28.46 -3.21 30.44
CA PRO A 136 -28.95 -4.49 30.90
C PRO A 136 -29.28 -4.41 32.41
N PRO A 137 -30.39 -4.99 32.88
CA PRO A 137 -30.82 -4.93 34.29
C PRO A 137 -29.81 -5.45 35.31
N PHE A 138 -28.92 -6.34 34.88
CA PHE A 138 -27.85 -6.87 35.73
C PHE A 138 -26.66 -5.90 35.85
N ILE A 139 -26.57 -4.85 35.02
CA ILE A 139 -25.55 -3.78 35.14
C ILE A 139 -26.13 -2.63 35.96
N THR A 140 -25.45 -2.25 37.03
CA THR A 140 -25.96 -1.29 38.03
C THR A 140 -25.32 0.10 37.96
N SER A 141 -24.21 0.26 37.23
CA SER A 141 -23.48 1.53 37.09
C SER A 141 -22.83 1.65 35.69
N TYR A 142 -22.56 2.89 35.25
CA TYR A 142 -21.82 3.18 34.01
C TYR A 142 -20.31 3.16 34.26
N GLU A 143 -19.77 1.98 34.49
CA GLU A 143 -18.32 1.79 34.67
C GLU A 143 -17.65 1.39 33.36
N SER A 144 -16.39 1.81 33.21
CA SER A 144 -15.61 1.65 31.98
C SER A 144 -14.85 0.32 31.92
N ASN A 145 -15.55 -0.78 32.22
CA ASN A 145 -14.97 -2.07 32.64
C ASN A 145 -15.36 -3.28 31.77
N ASP A 146 -16.15 -3.10 30.69
CA ASP A 146 -16.60 -4.18 29.79
C ASP A 146 -17.10 -5.44 30.52
N CYS A 147 -18.17 -5.31 31.32
CA CYS A 147 -18.61 -6.38 32.20
C CYS A 147 -19.21 -7.58 31.44
N CYS A 148 -20.06 -7.31 30.43
CA CYS A 148 -20.82 -8.34 29.74
C CYS A 148 -20.41 -8.55 28.27
N HIS A 149 -19.53 -7.70 27.73
CA HIS A 149 -19.23 -7.63 26.30
C HIS A 149 -20.49 -7.58 25.44
N LEU A 150 -21.31 -6.55 25.67
CA LEU A 150 -22.43 -6.21 24.82
C LEU A 150 -21.90 -5.94 23.41
N ASN A 151 -22.32 -6.71 22.41
CA ASN A 151 -21.61 -6.76 21.12
C ASN A 151 -22.51 -6.71 19.89
N GLY A 152 -23.84 -6.73 20.05
CA GLY A 152 -24.75 -6.68 18.92
C GLY A 152 -26.11 -6.08 19.20
N LEU A 153 -26.77 -5.61 18.14
CA LEU A 153 -28.03 -4.88 18.16
C LEU A 153 -28.90 -5.25 16.95
N ALA A 154 -30.10 -5.73 17.23
CA ALA A 154 -31.18 -5.94 16.27
C ALA A 154 -32.29 -4.93 16.54
N SER A 155 -32.83 -4.35 15.47
CA SER A 155 -33.97 -3.45 15.54
C SER A 155 -35.25 -4.08 15.04
N LYS A 156 -36.36 -3.72 15.67
CA LYS A 156 -37.73 -4.03 15.18
C LYS A 156 -38.53 -2.74 15.20
N ASN A 157 -39.25 -2.43 14.12
CA ASN A 157 -40.03 -1.21 13.98
C ASN A 157 -39.22 0.08 14.25
N ASN A 158 -37.99 0.16 13.71
CA ASN A 158 -37.06 1.28 13.88
C ASN A 158 -36.69 1.61 15.34
N LYS A 159 -36.74 0.62 16.24
CA LYS A 159 -36.29 0.73 17.63
C LYS A 159 -35.35 -0.41 17.99
N PRO A 160 -34.40 -0.21 18.91
CA PRO A 160 -33.64 -1.31 19.52
C PRO A 160 -34.62 -2.34 20.07
N LYS A 161 -34.40 -3.61 19.77
CA LYS A 161 -35.31 -4.67 20.22
C LYS A 161 -34.56 -5.85 20.83
N TYR A 162 -33.50 -6.32 20.18
CA TYR A 162 -32.73 -7.44 20.67
C TYR A 162 -31.24 -7.08 20.72
N ILE A 163 -30.54 -7.56 21.72
CA ILE A 163 -29.07 -7.43 21.82
C ILE A 163 -28.43 -8.78 22.00
N THR A 164 -27.14 -8.86 21.72
CA THR A 164 -26.28 -9.98 22.11
C THR A 164 -25.22 -9.50 23.09
N ALA A 165 -24.86 -10.37 24.04
CA ALA A 165 -23.75 -10.19 24.96
C ALA A 165 -23.06 -11.53 25.20
N LEU A 166 -21.78 -11.51 25.57
CA LEU A 166 -21.00 -12.73 25.81
C LEU A 166 -21.20 -13.32 27.20
N GLY A 167 -21.79 -12.56 28.12
CA GLY A 167 -22.12 -13.02 29.47
C GLY A 167 -23.21 -12.16 30.13
N ALA A 168 -24.04 -12.75 30.97
CA ALA A 168 -24.97 -12.01 31.84
C ALA A 168 -24.32 -11.71 33.19
N THR A 169 -23.39 -10.75 33.23
CA THR A 169 -22.59 -10.45 34.43
C THR A 169 -22.26 -8.96 34.55
N ALA A 170 -22.15 -8.49 35.79
CA ALA A 170 -21.69 -7.15 36.16
C ALA A 170 -20.23 -7.11 36.61
N THR A 171 -19.57 -8.26 36.72
CA THR A 171 -18.15 -8.34 37.05
C THR A 171 -17.33 -7.82 35.87
N THR A 172 -16.33 -6.98 36.13
CA THR A 172 -15.35 -6.50 35.14
C THR A 172 -14.81 -7.68 34.33
N GLU A 173 -14.98 -7.64 33.01
CA GLU A 173 -14.63 -8.72 32.08
C GLU A 173 -15.13 -10.13 32.45
N GLY A 174 -16.18 -10.24 33.27
CA GLY A 174 -16.67 -11.51 33.81
C GLY A 174 -17.20 -12.48 32.74
N TRP A 175 -17.53 -11.97 31.55
CA TRP A 175 -17.92 -12.77 30.40
C TRP A 175 -16.83 -13.74 29.91
N ARG A 176 -15.56 -13.50 30.25
CA ARG A 176 -14.42 -14.33 29.81
C ARG A 176 -14.45 -15.76 30.36
N GLU A 177 -14.91 -15.94 31.60
CA GLU A 177 -14.87 -17.23 32.30
C GLU A 177 -15.74 -18.30 31.63
N ASN A 178 -16.91 -17.90 31.12
CA ASN A 178 -17.88 -18.82 30.52
C ASN A 178 -18.14 -18.53 29.03
N LYS A 179 -17.19 -17.96 28.30
CA LYS A 179 -17.36 -17.53 26.88
C LYS A 179 -17.92 -18.60 25.91
N ALA A 180 -17.76 -19.89 26.23
CA ALA A 180 -18.28 -21.00 25.41
C ALA A 180 -19.79 -21.26 25.59
N GLN A 181 -20.38 -20.85 26.72
CA GLN A 181 -21.79 -21.11 27.06
C GLN A 181 -22.44 -19.96 27.86
N GLY A 182 -21.80 -18.81 27.92
CA GLY A 182 -22.24 -17.65 28.72
C GLY A 182 -23.06 -16.66 27.91
N GLY A 183 -23.03 -16.76 26.59
CA GLY A 183 -23.65 -15.80 25.70
C GLY A 183 -25.17 -15.81 25.79
N ILE A 184 -25.74 -14.63 25.57
CA ILE A 184 -27.19 -14.38 25.65
C ILE A 184 -27.70 -13.57 24.48
N VAL A 185 -29.00 -13.71 24.21
CA VAL A 185 -29.82 -12.73 23.48
C VAL A 185 -30.85 -12.18 24.45
N MET A 186 -31.00 -10.86 24.48
CA MET A 186 -31.92 -10.17 25.40
C MET A 186 -32.90 -9.29 24.64
N ASP A 187 -34.15 -9.24 25.10
CA ASP A 187 -35.15 -8.28 24.63
C ASP A 187 -35.04 -6.98 25.43
N VAL A 188 -34.81 -5.88 24.72
CA VAL A 188 -34.55 -4.54 25.28
C VAL A 188 -35.80 -3.93 25.90
N ASP A 189 -36.99 -4.22 25.37
CA ASP A 189 -38.23 -3.58 25.83
C ASP A 189 -38.70 -4.15 27.19
N ILE A 190 -38.62 -5.48 27.31
CA ILE A 190 -39.08 -6.19 28.51
C ILE A 190 -37.95 -6.53 29.47
N ASN A 191 -36.70 -6.28 29.09
CA ASN A 191 -35.53 -6.52 29.93
C ASN A 191 -35.36 -8.01 30.33
N GLU A 192 -35.64 -8.93 29.41
CA GLU A 192 -35.56 -10.38 29.65
C GLU A 192 -34.58 -11.05 28.70
N ILE A 193 -33.83 -12.04 29.22
CA ILE A 193 -33.00 -12.93 28.42
C ILE A 193 -33.92 -13.93 27.72
N ILE A 194 -33.97 -13.86 26.39
CA ILE A 194 -34.86 -14.70 25.57
C ILE A 194 -34.15 -15.92 24.99
N CYS A 195 -32.81 -15.93 24.99
CA CYS A 195 -32.00 -17.07 24.60
C CYS A 195 -30.67 -17.03 25.36
N SER A 196 -30.21 -18.16 25.87
CA SER A 196 -28.99 -18.27 26.69
C SER A 196 -28.17 -19.50 26.28
N HIS A 197 -27.03 -19.69 26.94
CA HIS A 197 -26.12 -20.81 26.68
C HIS A 197 -25.47 -20.78 25.29
N LEU A 198 -25.24 -19.58 24.77
CA LEU A 198 -24.72 -19.36 23.42
C LEU A 198 -23.19 -19.27 23.41
N CYS A 199 -22.57 -19.87 22.39
CA CYS A 199 -21.13 -19.76 22.18
C CYS A 199 -20.81 -18.52 21.33
N LEU A 200 -20.39 -17.44 22.00
CA LEU A 200 -20.02 -16.18 21.35
C LEU A 200 -21.09 -15.63 20.39
N PRO A 201 -22.31 -15.28 20.85
CA PRO A 201 -23.37 -14.78 19.98
C PRO A 201 -23.04 -13.38 19.45
N HIS A 202 -23.31 -13.13 18.16
CA HIS A 202 -23.04 -11.87 17.47
C HIS A 202 -24.13 -11.50 16.45
N CYS A 203 -24.15 -10.22 16.09
CA CYS A 203 -24.90 -9.66 14.96
C CYS A 203 -26.36 -10.12 14.90
N PRO A 204 -27.18 -9.90 15.94
CA PRO A 204 -28.58 -10.25 15.89
C PRO A 204 -29.28 -9.40 14.82
N ARG A 205 -30.21 -9.99 14.06
CA ARG A 205 -30.99 -9.31 13.03
C ARG A 205 -32.44 -9.74 13.07
N TRP A 206 -33.36 -8.78 13.07
CA TRP A 206 -34.76 -9.06 12.79
C TRP A 206 -34.99 -8.99 11.28
N TYR A 207 -35.24 -10.13 10.64
CA TYR A 207 -35.41 -10.20 9.18
C TYR A 207 -36.46 -11.26 8.82
N GLN A 208 -37.36 -10.93 7.89
CA GLN A 208 -38.49 -11.78 7.48
C GLN A 208 -39.28 -12.36 8.67
N ASN A 209 -39.63 -11.51 9.65
CA ASN A 209 -40.36 -11.88 10.87
C ASN A 209 -39.67 -12.93 11.76
N GLN A 210 -38.35 -13.08 11.64
CA GLN A 210 -37.56 -13.98 12.46
C GLN A 210 -36.38 -13.24 13.09
N LEU A 211 -35.97 -13.71 14.26
CA LEU A 211 -34.75 -13.25 14.93
C LEU A 211 -33.59 -14.17 14.53
N TRP A 212 -32.63 -13.63 13.80
CA TRP A 212 -31.42 -14.31 13.37
C TRP A 212 -30.26 -13.92 14.26
N VAL A 213 -29.32 -14.84 14.46
CA VAL A 213 -28.07 -14.59 15.20
C VAL A 213 -26.94 -15.45 14.63
N LEU A 214 -25.72 -14.94 14.77
CA LEU A 214 -24.50 -15.71 14.54
C LEU A 214 -24.04 -16.33 15.86
N GLU A 215 -23.94 -17.65 15.93
CA GLU A 215 -23.24 -18.31 17.05
C GLU A 215 -21.77 -18.48 16.65
N SER A 216 -21.00 -17.39 16.78
CA SER A 216 -19.68 -17.26 16.17
C SER A 216 -18.71 -18.35 16.59
N GLY A 217 -18.76 -18.80 17.85
CA GLY A 217 -17.89 -19.85 18.35
C GLY A 217 -18.20 -21.24 17.79
N ARG A 218 -19.36 -21.42 17.15
CA ARG A 218 -19.70 -22.64 16.40
C ARG A 218 -19.70 -22.43 14.88
N GLY A 219 -19.47 -21.20 14.43
CA GLY A 219 -19.50 -20.83 13.02
C GLY A 219 -20.89 -20.91 12.38
N SER A 220 -21.98 -20.85 13.15
CA SER A 220 -23.33 -21.07 12.60
C SER A 220 -24.11 -19.77 12.38
N LEU A 221 -25.00 -19.81 11.38
CA LEU A 221 -26.14 -18.91 11.25
C LEU A 221 -27.36 -19.65 11.81
N ALA A 222 -28.07 -19.03 12.74
CA ALA A 222 -29.22 -19.64 13.41
C ALA A 222 -30.38 -18.66 13.59
N LYS A 223 -31.57 -19.22 13.79
CA LYS A 223 -32.80 -18.51 14.19
C LYS A 223 -33.04 -18.73 15.68
N VAL A 224 -33.50 -17.71 16.38
CA VAL A 224 -34.01 -17.83 17.75
C VAL A 224 -35.50 -18.13 17.68
N ASP A 225 -35.90 -19.27 18.20
CA ASP A 225 -37.30 -19.57 18.50
C ASP A 225 -37.69 -18.78 19.76
N LEU A 226 -38.55 -17.78 19.60
CA LEU A 226 -38.96 -16.89 20.68
C LEU A 226 -39.87 -17.58 21.71
N ASP A 227 -40.52 -18.69 21.36
CA ASP A 227 -41.41 -19.40 22.28
C ASP A 227 -40.61 -20.36 23.17
N SER A 228 -39.62 -21.06 22.60
CA SER A 228 -38.79 -22.03 23.33
C SER A 228 -37.46 -21.48 23.86
N GLY A 229 -37.03 -20.32 23.37
CA GLY A 229 -35.74 -19.71 23.67
C GLY A 229 -34.54 -20.48 23.12
N ARG A 230 -34.74 -21.37 22.14
CA ARG A 230 -33.69 -22.22 21.56
C ARG A 230 -33.21 -21.69 20.21
N LEU A 231 -31.96 -22.03 19.88
CA LEU A 231 -31.42 -21.80 18.54
C LEU A 231 -31.74 -22.94 17.58
N GLU A 232 -32.26 -22.58 16.42
CA GLU A 232 -32.41 -23.45 15.26
C GLU A 232 -31.30 -23.12 14.24
N THR A 233 -30.31 -24.00 14.12
CA THR A 233 -29.19 -23.80 13.17
C THR A 233 -29.65 -23.98 11.73
N VAL A 234 -29.37 -22.99 10.89
CA VAL A 234 -29.69 -23.00 9.45
C VAL A 234 -28.52 -23.48 8.62
N THR A 235 -27.31 -23.05 8.94
CA THR A 235 -26.08 -23.54 8.28
C THR A 235 -24.86 -23.35 9.19
N GLN A 236 -23.80 -24.11 8.93
CA GLN A 236 -22.53 -24.01 9.63
C GLN A 236 -21.40 -23.70 8.65
N LEU A 237 -20.62 -22.68 8.96
CA LEU A 237 -19.51 -22.17 8.15
C LEU A 237 -18.16 -22.51 8.82
N PRO A 238 -17.09 -22.71 8.03
CA PRO A 238 -15.81 -23.19 8.54
C PRO A 238 -14.95 -22.06 9.13
N GLY A 239 -15.37 -21.49 10.26
CA GLY A 239 -14.64 -20.42 10.97
C GLY A 239 -15.53 -19.56 11.88
N PHE A 240 -14.99 -18.46 12.41
CA PHE A 240 -15.75 -17.56 13.28
C PHE A 240 -16.62 -16.61 12.45
N THR A 241 -17.94 -16.77 12.54
CA THR A 241 -18.87 -15.90 11.82
C THR A 241 -18.93 -14.52 12.47
N ARG A 242 -18.80 -13.45 11.67
CA ARG A 242 -18.80 -12.05 12.12
C ARG A 242 -19.40 -11.16 11.04
N GLY A 243 -20.24 -10.21 11.43
CA GLY A 243 -20.98 -9.38 10.47
C GLY A 243 -22.07 -10.18 9.76
N LEU A 244 -23.28 -9.61 9.75
CA LEU A 244 -24.47 -10.23 9.14
C LEU A 244 -25.36 -9.15 8.55
N ASP A 245 -25.73 -9.33 7.28
CA ASP A 245 -26.83 -8.58 6.68
C ASP A 245 -27.58 -9.44 5.66
N PHE A 246 -28.79 -9.01 5.32
CA PHE A 246 -29.71 -9.77 4.47
C PHE A 246 -30.21 -8.94 3.29
N TYR A 247 -30.44 -9.60 2.16
CA TYR A 247 -31.16 -9.02 1.03
C TYR A 247 -31.89 -10.11 0.24
N GLY A 248 -33.21 -9.98 0.09
CA GLY A 248 -34.05 -11.04 -0.47
C GLY A 248 -33.91 -12.33 0.35
N ASP A 249 -33.62 -13.45 -0.34
CA ASP A 249 -33.41 -14.75 0.30
C ASP A 249 -31.94 -15.05 0.62
N PHE A 250 -31.08 -14.03 0.66
CA PHE A 250 -29.64 -14.19 0.86
C PHE A 250 -29.17 -13.57 2.16
N ALA A 251 -28.36 -14.32 2.91
CA ALA A 251 -27.55 -13.84 4.01
C ALA A 251 -26.11 -13.64 3.55
N PHE A 252 -25.52 -12.48 3.89
CA PHE A 252 -24.12 -12.15 3.68
C PHE A 252 -23.42 -12.19 5.03
N ILE A 253 -22.48 -13.12 5.18
CA ILE A 253 -21.91 -13.48 6.49
C ILE A 253 -20.40 -13.37 6.40
N GLY A 254 -19.79 -12.53 7.22
CA GLY A 254 -18.32 -12.48 7.30
C GLY A 254 -17.77 -13.68 8.09
N LEU A 255 -16.55 -14.05 7.76
CA LEU A 255 -15.80 -15.13 8.37
C LEU A 255 -14.41 -14.62 8.75
N SER A 256 -14.03 -14.80 10.01
CA SER A 256 -12.70 -14.47 10.53
C SER A 256 -11.88 -15.74 10.79
N GLN A 257 -10.56 -15.61 10.73
CA GLN A 257 -9.62 -16.68 11.05
C GLN A 257 -9.60 -16.95 12.56
N VAL A 258 -9.21 -18.18 12.93
CA VAL A 258 -8.96 -18.54 14.33
C VAL A 258 -7.61 -17.96 14.74
N ARG A 259 -7.56 -17.16 15.80
CA ARG A 259 -6.30 -16.72 16.43
C ARG A 259 -5.93 -17.68 17.56
N GLU A 260 -4.66 -18.06 17.64
CA GLU A 260 -4.07 -18.53 18.90
C GLU A 260 -3.90 -17.33 19.84
N GLY A 261 -4.69 -17.29 20.91
CA GLY A 261 -4.65 -16.23 21.92
C GLY A 261 -5.56 -16.55 23.12
N GLU A 262 -5.32 -15.91 24.27
CA GLU A 262 -5.99 -16.22 25.56
C GLU A 262 -7.54 -16.18 25.50
N VAL A 263 -8.11 -15.37 24.61
CA VAL A 263 -9.57 -15.23 24.45
C VAL A 263 -10.20 -16.45 23.73
N PHE A 264 -9.44 -17.27 23.01
CA PHE A 264 -10.01 -18.34 22.15
C PHE A 264 -9.52 -19.76 22.49
N ASN A 265 -8.65 -19.93 23.49
CA ASN A 265 -8.29 -21.25 24.02
C ASN A 265 -9.55 -22.04 24.44
N GLY A 266 -9.73 -23.25 23.88
CA GLY A 266 -10.76 -24.22 24.25
C GLY A 266 -11.98 -24.36 23.30
N ILE A 267 -12.01 -23.67 22.16
CA ILE A 267 -13.10 -23.80 21.15
C ILE A 267 -12.60 -24.70 20.00
N SER A 268 -13.35 -25.75 19.64
CA SER A 268 -12.86 -26.83 18.76
C SER A 268 -12.51 -26.34 17.35
N GLU A 269 -11.35 -26.76 16.84
CA GLU A 269 -10.91 -26.52 15.47
C GLU A 269 -11.82 -27.23 14.46
N THR A 270 -12.51 -26.47 13.61
CA THR A 270 -13.03 -27.01 12.36
C THR A 270 -11.83 -27.26 11.45
N GLY A 271 -11.42 -28.52 11.23
CA GLY A 271 -10.13 -28.97 10.66
C GLY A 271 -9.75 -28.54 9.22
N LYS A 272 -10.03 -27.30 8.81
CA LYS A 272 -9.53 -26.64 7.60
C LYS A 272 -9.02 -25.25 7.97
N LYS A 273 -7.86 -24.85 7.44
CA LYS A 273 -7.28 -23.51 7.65
C LYS A 273 -8.31 -22.45 7.22
N PRO A 274 -8.90 -21.66 8.14
CA PRO A 274 -9.98 -20.75 7.78
C PRO A 274 -9.43 -19.58 6.96
N SER A 275 -10.08 -19.28 5.84
CA SER A 275 -9.82 -18.06 5.07
C SER A 275 -10.75 -16.94 5.52
N CYS A 276 -10.25 -15.71 5.66
CA CYS A 276 -11.10 -14.56 5.98
C CYS A 276 -11.84 -14.04 4.75
N GLY A 277 -13.14 -13.77 4.87
CA GLY A 277 -13.96 -13.34 3.74
C GLY A 277 -15.46 -13.37 3.98
N VAL A 278 -16.26 -13.23 2.92
CA VAL A 278 -17.73 -13.19 3.00
C VAL A 278 -18.35 -14.40 2.34
N TRP A 279 -19.21 -15.11 3.09
CA TRP A 279 -20.10 -16.15 2.60
C TRP A 279 -21.43 -15.59 2.16
N VAL A 280 -22.01 -16.18 1.11
CA VAL A 280 -23.40 -15.98 0.71
C VAL A 280 -24.18 -17.27 0.92
N VAL A 281 -25.26 -17.19 1.69
CA VAL A 281 -26.12 -18.33 2.05
C VAL A 281 -27.54 -18.05 1.62
N ASN A 282 -28.21 -19.02 0.99
CA ASN A 282 -29.65 -18.95 0.77
C ASN A 282 -30.39 -19.33 2.06
N ILE A 283 -31.18 -18.40 2.61
CA ILE A 283 -31.77 -18.55 3.94
C ILE A 283 -32.95 -19.51 4.00
N GLN A 284 -33.61 -19.77 2.86
CA GLN A 284 -34.72 -20.73 2.76
C GLN A 284 -34.22 -22.18 2.80
N THR A 285 -33.04 -22.44 2.24
CA THR A 285 -32.49 -23.79 2.07
C THR A 285 -31.27 -24.10 2.95
N GLY A 286 -30.66 -23.08 3.55
CA GLY A 286 -29.38 -23.19 4.27
C GLY A 286 -28.17 -23.43 3.34
N LYS A 287 -28.37 -23.42 2.02
CA LYS A 287 -27.33 -23.73 1.04
C LYS A 287 -26.29 -22.61 0.94
N GLN A 288 -25.02 -22.97 1.10
CA GLN A 288 -23.87 -22.09 0.89
C GLN A 288 -23.61 -21.93 -0.61
N LEU A 289 -23.72 -20.71 -1.12
CA LEU A 289 -23.70 -20.43 -2.56
C LEU A 289 -22.31 -20.05 -3.08
N CYS A 290 -21.63 -19.17 -2.36
CA CYS A 290 -20.26 -18.76 -2.70
C CYS A 290 -19.55 -18.16 -1.48
N PHE A 291 -18.23 -18.10 -1.58
CA PHE A 291 -17.35 -17.47 -0.61
C PHE A 291 -16.37 -16.57 -1.36
N MET A 292 -16.19 -15.35 -0.88
CA MET A 292 -15.23 -14.38 -1.41
C MET A 292 -14.18 -14.04 -0.36
N PRO A 293 -12.91 -14.45 -0.55
CA PRO A 293 -11.83 -14.08 0.35
C PRO A 293 -11.43 -12.60 0.17
N LEU A 294 -11.04 -11.93 1.26
CA LEU A 294 -10.63 -10.51 1.23
C LEU A 294 -9.14 -10.28 0.91
N GLY A 295 -8.34 -11.34 0.80
CA GLY A 295 -6.91 -11.29 0.45
C GLY A 295 -5.99 -11.66 1.63
N GLU A 296 -4.68 -11.78 1.34
CA GLU A 296 -3.66 -12.08 2.36
C GLU A 296 -3.50 -10.89 3.33
N GLY A 297 -3.36 -11.18 4.63
CA GLY A 297 -3.19 -10.18 5.69
C GLY A 297 -4.48 -9.62 6.30
N VAL A 298 -5.67 -10.01 5.80
CA VAL A 298 -6.95 -9.76 6.49
C VAL A 298 -7.36 -11.04 7.21
N GLU A 299 -7.46 -10.98 8.53
CA GLU A 299 -7.79 -12.14 9.37
C GLU A 299 -9.10 -11.95 10.12
N GLU A 300 -9.57 -10.72 10.28
CA GLU A 300 -10.75 -10.38 11.08
C GLU A 300 -11.73 -9.49 10.30
N ILE A 301 -13.00 -9.86 10.31
CA ILE A 301 -14.12 -9.03 9.84
C ILE A 301 -14.90 -8.53 11.06
N SER A 302 -15.20 -7.23 11.09
CA SER A 302 -15.96 -6.61 12.17
C SER A 302 -17.45 -6.48 11.81
N ALA A 303 -17.78 -6.01 10.61
CA ALA A 303 -19.14 -5.88 10.13
C ALA A 303 -19.27 -6.17 8.62
N VAL A 304 -20.46 -6.59 8.21
CA VAL A 304 -20.88 -6.78 6.82
C VAL A 304 -22.24 -6.12 6.65
N HIS A 305 -22.40 -5.31 5.62
CA HIS A 305 -23.65 -4.63 5.30
C HIS A 305 -23.92 -4.59 3.79
N VAL A 306 -25.20 -4.69 3.42
CA VAL A 306 -25.67 -4.52 2.04
C VAL A 306 -25.94 -3.04 1.79
N ILE A 307 -25.50 -2.54 0.64
CA ILE A 307 -25.91 -1.23 0.12
C ILE A 307 -27.00 -1.44 -0.93
N PRO A 308 -28.29 -1.21 -0.60
CA PRO A 308 -29.38 -1.53 -1.49
C PRO A 308 -29.52 -0.50 -2.62
N GLY A 309 -29.66 -0.96 -3.85
CA GLY A 309 -29.96 -0.11 -5.02
C GLY A 309 -28.76 0.54 -5.69
N PHE A 310 -27.54 0.29 -5.19
CA PHE A 310 -26.30 0.76 -5.81
C PHE A 310 -25.39 -0.42 -6.16
N ARG A 311 -25.12 -0.59 -7.45
CA ARG A 311 -24.25 -1.62 -8.04
C ARG A 311 -22.79 -1.21 -7.95
N PHE A 312 -22.51 0.08 -8.13
CA PHE A 312 -21.15 0.59 -8.21
C PHE A 312 -20.97 1.93 -7.46
N PRO A 313 -21.26 1.97 -6.15
CA PRO A 313 -21.08 3.18 -5.38
C PRO A 313 -19.60 3.51 -5.19
N GLU A 314 -19.34 4.74 -4.78
CA GLU A 314 -18.04 5.27 -4.42
C GLU A 314 -18.09 5.88 -3.02
N ILE A 315 -16.97 5.83 -2.30
CA ILE A 315 -16.81 6.44 -0.99
C ILE A 315 -15.63 7.40 -1.10
N LEU A 316 -15.85 8.70 -0.92
CA LEU A 316 -14.78 9.68 -1.03
C LEU A 316 -14.03 9.84 0.29
N GLU A 317 -12.72 10.09 0.20
CA GLU A 317 -11.91 10.41 1.37
C GLU A 317 -12.16 11.86 1.82
N TRP A 318 -11.95 12.15 3.10
CA TRP A 318 -12.27 13.48 3.66
C TRP A 318 -11.42 14.62 3.07
N HIS A 319 -10.24 14.29 2.52
CA HIS A 319 -9.35 15.21 1.83
C HIS A 319 -9.52 15.18 0.30
N ASP A 320 -10.53 14.47 -0.22
CA ASP A 320 -10.78 14.43 -1.65
C ASP A 320 -11.22 15.84 -2.14
N PRO A 321 -10.61 16.38 -3.21
CA PRO A 321 -10.94 17.72 -3.70
C PRO A 321 -12.41 17.88 -4.11
N VAL A 322 -13.07 16.80 -4.54
CA VAL A 322 -14.51 16.81 -4.83
C VAL A 322 -15.30 17.09 -3.57
N VAL A 323 -14.87 16.56 -2.41
CA VAL A 323 -15.49 16.82 -1.11
C VAL A 323 -15.33 18.29 -0.71
N MET A 324 -14.14 18.88 -0.92
CA MET A 324 -13.87 20.29 -0.63
C MET A 324 -14.76 21.24 -1.44
N ASN A 325 -15.16 20.83 -2.65
CA ASN A 325 -15.96 21.63 -3.57
C ASN A 325 -17.45 21.19 -3.64
N SER A 326 -17.89 20.32 -2.72
CA SER A 326 -19.26 19.82 -2.66
C SER A 326 -20.03 20.36 -1.46
N PHE A 327 -21.02 21.19 -1.75
CA PHE A 327 -21.87 21.82 -0.73
C PHE A 327 -23.23 21.13 -0.66
N MET A 328 -23.73 20.93 0.57
CA MET A 328 -25.10 20.51 0.83
C MET A 328 -25.80 21.72 1.47
N LEU A 329 -26.86 22.20 0.82
CA LEU A 329 -27.64 23.34 1.27
C LEU A 329 -29.08 22.89 1.52
N PRO A 330 -29.81 23.56 2.44
CA PRO A 330 -31.25 23.35 2.60
C PRO A 330 -32.01 23.52 1.27
N GLU A 331 -33.08 22.76 1.07
CA GLU A 331 -33.88 22.75 -0.16
C GLU A 331 -34.38 24.16 -0.55
N ASP A 332 -34.80 24.95 0.45
CA ASP A 332 -35.29 26.32 0.27
C ASP A 332 -34.17 27.30 -0.14
N VAL A 333 -32.92 26.99 0.21
CA VAL A 333 -31.74 27.73 -0.25
C VAL A 333 -31.34 27.28 -1.66
N LEU A 334 -31.46 25.99 -1.98
CA LEU A 334 -31.21 25.47 -3.33
C LEU A 334 -32.15 26.10 -4.38
N GLN A 335 -33.40 26.40 -4.01
CA GLN A 335 -34.33 27.12 -4.89
C GLN A 335 -33.92 28.58 -5.13
N LYS A 336 -33.13 29.18 -4.22
CA LYS A 336 -32.57 30.53 -4.35
C LYS A 336 -31.19 30.54 -5.03
N THR A 337 -30.52 29.39 -5.12
CA THR A 337 -29.36 29.21 -6.00
C THR A 337 -29.89 29.03 -7.42
N GLY A 338 -30.10 30.15 -8.12
CA GLY A 338 -30.73 30.18 -9.44
C GLY A 338 -30.15 29.15 -10.41
N GLN A 339 -31.04 28.41 -11.07
CA GLN A 339 -30.75 27.67 -12.29
C GLN A 339 -30.40 28.67 -13.40
N GLN A 340 -29.16 29.13 -13.45
CA GLN A 340 -28.58 29.63 -14.70
C GLN A 340 -27.98 28.45 -15.45
N SER A 341 -28.46 28.26 -16.67
CA SER A 341 -28.08 27.15 -17.54
C SER A 341 -26.56 27.09 -17.71
N SER A 342 -26.05 25.87 -17.83
CA SER A 342 -24.63 25.54 -18.01
C SER A 342 -23.97 26.24 -19.21
N LEU A 343 -24.76 26.78 -20.15
CA LEU A 343 -24.29 27.50 -21.33
C LEU A 343 -23.90 28.97 -21.02
N GLU A 344 -24.58 29.64 -20.08
CA GLU A 344 -24.23 31.03 -19.70
C GLU A 344 -22.99 31.10 -18.77
N ARG A 345 -22.65 29.99 -18.09
CA ARG A 345 -21.48 29.92 -17.20
C ARG A 345 -20.14 29.85 -17.93
N GLU A 346 -20.11 29.37 -19.18
CA GLU A 346 -18.87 29.33 -19.95
C GLU A 346 -18.52 30.69 -20.57
N GLU A 347 -19.52 31.53 -20.85
CA GLU A 347 -19.30 32.90 -21.35
C GLU A 347 -18.93 33.87 -20.22
N ASN A 348 -19.63 33.83 -19.07
CA ASN A 348 -19.34 34.74 -17.95
C ASN A 348 -18.10 34.40 -17.11
N LYS A 349 -17.55 33.17 -17.20
CA LYS A 349 -16.27 32.83 -16.53
C LYS A 349 -15.06 33.54 -17.14
N ARG A 350 -15.17 34.05 -18.37
CA ARG A 350 -14.07 34.75 -19.05
C ARG A 350 -13.95 36.22 -18.61
N GLU A 351 -15.00 36.83 -18.05
CA GLU A 351 -15.01 38.25 -17.72
C GLU A 351 -14.53 38.60 -16.30
N GLY A 352 -14.20 37.60 -15.45
CA GLY A 352 -13.78 37.83 -14.05
C GLY A 352 -12.74 36.87 -13.48
N ALA A 353 -12.09 36.03 -14.29
CA ALA A 353 -11.04 35.14 -13.80
C ALA A 353 -9.78 35.95 -13.43
N THR A 354 -9.28 35.79 -12.19
CA THR A 354 -8.02 36.40 -11.75
C THR A 354 -6.85 35.43 -11.97
N PRO A 355 -5.60 35.90 -12.03
CA PRO A 355 -4.43 35.02 -12.06
C PRO A 355 -4.43 33.99 -10.92
N GLU A 356 -4.80 34.38 -9.70
CA GLU A 356 -4.82 33.51 -8.51
C GLU A 356 -5.83 32.36 -8.65
N TYR A 357 -6.96 32.60 -9.33
CA TYR A 357 -7.95 31.55 -9.62
C TYR A 357 -7.33 30.44 -10.48
N TYR A 358 -6.66 30.80 -11.58
CA TYR A 358 -6.01 29.82 -12.44
C TYR A 358 -4.77 29.20 -11.79
N LEU A 359 -4.02 29.93 -10.96
CA LEU A 359 -2.91 29.36 -10.19
C LEU A 359 -3.40 28.24 -9.27
N ASN A 360 -4.51 28.45 -8.55
CA ASN A 360 -5.07 27.45 -7.64
C ASN A 360 -5.59 26.22 -8.39
N LEU A 361 -6.28 26.41 -9.52
CA LEU A 361 -6.70 25.30 -10.38
C LEU A 361 -5.51 24.51 -10.93
N GLY A 362 -4.45 25.21 -11.34
CA GLY A 362 -3.20 24.58 -11.78
C GLY A 362 -2.55 23.73 -10.68
N ASN A 363 -2.45 24.28 -9.47
CA ASN A 363 -1.91 23.55 -8.31
C ASN A 363 -2.75 22.31 -7.99
N GLN A 364 -4.08 22.43 -8.02
CA GLN A 364 -4.99 21.32 -7.78
C GLN A 364 -4.83 20.22 -8.84
N ALA A 365 -4.81 20.59 -10.12
CA ALA A 365 -4.62 19.65 -11.22
C ALA A 365 -3.24 18.96 -11.14
N TYR A 366 -2.20 19.69 -10.74
CA TYR A 366 -0.86 19.15 -10.52
C TYR A 366 -0.85 18.07 -9.41
N HIS A 367 -1.48 18.36 -8.26
CA HIS A 367 -1.58 17.40 -7.16
C HIS A 367 -2.42 16.15 -7.50
N GLN A 368 -3.37 16.28 -8.43
CA GLN A 368 -4.16 15.17 -8.97
C GLN A 368 -3.42 14.35 -10.04
N GLY A 369 -2.21 14.77 -10.45
CA GLY A 369 -1.43 14.15 -11.51
C GLY A 369 -1.92 14.46 -12.93
N ASN A 370 -2.90 15.35 -13.10
CA ASN A 370 -3.36 15.79 -14.41
C ASN A 370 -2.45 16.92 -14.94
N LEU A 371 -1.29 16.53 -15.43
CA LEU A 371 -0.23 17.47 -15.86
C LEU A 371 -0.66 18.36 -17.03
N GLU A 372 -1.44 17.85 -17.99
CA GLU A 372 -1.94 18.66 -19.11
C GLU A 372 -2.90 19.75 -18.62
N LEU A 373 -3.83 19.41 -17.73
CA LEU A 373 -4.75 20.40 -17.18
C LEU A 373 -4.03 21.42 -16.28
N ALA A 374 -3.03 20.97 -15.52
CA ALA A 374 -2.19 21.87 -14.72
C ALA A 374 -1.44 22.88 -15.60
N LYS A 375 -0.84 22.40 -16.70
CA LYS A 375 -0.17 23.23 -17.71
C LYS A 375 -1.11 24.29 -18.28
N ASP A 376 -2.30 23.89 -18.73
CA ASP A 376 -3.30 24.80 -19.30
C ASP A 376 -3.69 25.91 -18.32
N TYR A 377 -3.92 25.56 -17.05
CA TYR A 377 -4.26 26.55 -16.04
C TYR A 377 -3.10 27.48 -15.69
N TYR A 378 -1.87 26.99 -15.56
CA TYR A 378 -0.73 27.88 -15.35
C TYR A 378 -0.47 28.79 -16.55
N GLN A 379 -0.72 28.33 -17.78
CA GLN A 379 -0.63 29.18 -18.97
C GLN A 379 -1.68 30.30 -18.93
N ARG A 380 -2.95 29.99 -18.64
CA ARG A 380 -4.01 31.01 -18.47
C ARG A 380 -3.71 31.98 -17.34
N CYS A 381 -3.12 31.50 -16.25
CA CYS A 381 -2.64 32.35 -15.16
C CYS A 381 -1.60 33.38 -15.66
N LEU A 382 -0.65 32.94 -16.47
CA LEU A 382 0.41 33.78 -17.04
C LEU A 382 -0.08 34.67 -18.20
N GLU A 383 -1.15 34.32 -18.89
CA GLU A 383 -1.83 35.22 -19.85
C GLU A 383 -2.41 36.45 -19.14
N LEU A 384 -2.99 36.25 -17.95
CA LEU A 384 -3.55 37.34 -17.14
C LEU A 384 -2.49 38.13 -16.35
N ASN A 385 -1.45 37.45 -15.85
CA ASN A 385 -0.31 38.09 -15.20
C ASN A 385 1.00 37.44 -15.65
N PRO A 386 1.65 37.99 -16.69
CA PRO A 386 2.90 37.45 -17.22
C PRO A 386 4.07 37.49 -16.24
N ASN A 387 4.01 38.26 -15.15
CA ASN A 387 5.11 38.38 -14.19
C ASN A 387 4.89 37.56 -12.91
N LEU A 388 3.84 36.73 -12.85
CA LEU A 388 3.58 35.92 -11.67
C LEU A 388 4.59 34.76 -11.56
N VAL A 389 5.64 34.96 -10.76
CA VAL A 389 6.79 34.06 -10.64
C VAL A 389 6.38 32.65 -10.21
N VAL A 390 5.48 32.53 -9.23
CA VAL A 390 5.01 31.24 -8.72
C VAL A 390 4.31 30.40 -9.80
N ALA A 391 3.47 31.00 -10.64
CA ALA A 391 2.80 30.30 -11.73
C ALA A 391 3.80 29.81 -12.77
N ARG A 392 4.81 30.63 -13.10
CA ARG A 392 5.86 30.27 -14.05
C ARG A 392 6.78 29.18 -13.51
N TYR A 393 7.11 29.22 -12.22
CA TYR A 393 7.87 28.16 -11.56
C TYR A 393 7.10 26.83 -11.57
N ASN A 394 5.80 26.85 -11.25
CA ASN A 394 4.99 25.64 -11.26
C ASN A 394 4.77 25.09 -12.68
N LEU A 395 4.63 25.95 -13.69
CA LEU A 395 4.61 25.55 -15.10
C LEU A 395 5.94 24.89 -15.50
N ALA A 396 7.07 25.44 -15.06
CA ALA A 396 8.38 24.83 -15.29
C ALA A 396 8.46 23.41 -14.67
N ALA A 397 7.95 23.23 -13.45
CA ALA A 397 7.88 21.93 -12.80
C ALA A 397 7.00 20.94 -13.58
N VAL A 398 5.84 21.37 -14.10
CA VAL A 398 5.03 20.53 -15.00
C VAL A 398 5.82 20.08 -16.23
N HIS A 399 6.55 21.01 -16.87
CA HIS A 399 7.39 20.66 -18.02
C HIS A 399 8.50 19.67 -17.67
N VAL A 400 9.05 19.71 -16.44
CA VAL A 400 10.00 18.68 -15.96
C VAL A 400 9.33 17.31 -15.91
N GLU A 401 8.16 17.21 -15.30
CA GLU A 401 7.40 15.94 -15.17
C GLU A 401 7.00 15.40 -16.55
N GLN A 402 6.68 16.27 -17.51
CA GLN A 402 6.37 15.92 -18.90
C GLN A 402 7.60 15.69 -19.78
N GLN A 403 8.82 15.78 -19.24
CA GLN A 403 10.08 15.68 -19.99
C GLN A 403 10.24 16.72 -21.12
N GLN A 404 9.52 17.84 -21.03
CA GLN A 404 9.60 19.00 -21.92
C GLN A 404 10.76 19.91 -21.48
N TRP A 405 11.98 19.41 -21.67
CA TRP A 405 13.18 20.01 -21.09
C TRP A 405 13.48 21.43 -21.59
N GLY A 406 13.15 21.74 -22.85
CA GLY A 406 13.40 23.06 -23.44
C GLY A 406 12.56 24.12 -22.74
N GLU A 407 11.27 23.85 -22.61
CA GLU A 407 10.26 24.68 -21.99
C GLU A 407 10.53 24.85 -20.49
N ALA A 408 10.90 23.76 -19.79
CA ALA A 408 11.30 23.82 -18.39
C ALA A 408 12.47 24.80 -18.18
N LYS A 409 13.53 24.70 -19.02
CA LYS A 409 14.69 25.61 -18.94
C LYS A 409 14.32 27.06 -19.19
N VAL A 410 13.51 27.34 -20.19
CA VAL A 410 13.07 28.71 -20.51
C VAL A 410 12.34 29.30 -19.32
N ASN A 411 11.38 28.57 -18.75
CA ASN A 411 10.59 29.05 -17.62
C ASN A 411 11.44 29.24 -16.34
N PHE A 412 12.31 28.29 -15.99
CA PHE A 412 13.19 28.47 -14.81
C PHE A 412 14.20 29.60 -14.99
N LYS A 413 14.80 29.77 -16.18
CA LYS A 413 15.69 30.91 -16.46
C LYS A 413 14.96 32.24 -16.30
N TYR A 414 13.70 32.30 -16.72
CA TYR A 414 12.87 33.49 -16.54
C TYR A 414 12.55 33.73 -15.05
N VAL A 415 12.20 32.68 -14.29
CA VAL A 415 12.00 32.78 -12.83
C VAL A 415 13.26 33.35 -12.17
N MET A 416 14.44 32.86 -12.51
CA MET A 416 15.71 33.37 -11.99
C MET A 416 16.01 34.82 -12.39
N ALA A 417 15.53 35.27 -13.55
CA ALA A 417 15.70 36.66 -13.98
C ALA A 417 14.82 37.63 -13.17
N LEU A 418 13.61 37.20 -12.78
CA LEU A 418 12.71 37.98 -11.93
C LEU A 418 13.07 37.89 -10.44
N GLU A 419 13.44 36.70 -9.96
CA GLU A 419 13.81 36.43 -8.58
C GLU A 419 15.18 35.72 -8.51
N PRO A 420 16.30 36.47 -8.54
CA PRO A 420 17.64 35.89 -8.49
C PRO A 420 17.97 35.09 -7.22
N ASN A 421 17.18 35.29 -6.16
CA ASN A 421 17.29 34.61 -4.86
C ASN A 421 16.39 33.37 -4.75
N LYS A 422 15.65 33.00 -5.81
CA LYS A 422 14.81 31.79 -5.81
C LYS A 422 15.66 30.54 -6.05
N ILE A 423 16.33 30.08 -4.99
CA ILE A 423 17.33 29.00 -5.03
C ILE A 423 16.75 27.69 -5.59
N ASP A 424 15.48 27.36 -5.29
CA ASP A 424 14.80 26.19 -5.85
C ASP A 424 14.82 26.17 -7.39
N ALA A 425 14.68 27.33 -8.04
CA ALA A 425 14.69 27.42 -9.50
C ALA A 425 16.10 27.17 -10.09
N ILE A 426 17.14 27.61 -9.38
CA ILE A 426 18.54 27.35 -9.74
C ILE A 426 18.82 25.84 -9.63
N ASN A 427 18.43 25.23 -8.51
CA ASN A 427 18.57 23.80 -8.30
C ASN A 427 17.80 22.99 -9.35
N ASN A 428 16.55 23.34 -9.64
CA ASN A 428 15.75 22.60 -10.62
C ASN A 428 16.26 22.74 -12.06
N LEU A 429 16.94 23.82 -12.42
CA LEU A 429 17.70 23.86 -13.67
C LEU A 429 18.80 22.80 -13.68
N GLY A 430 19.54 22.65 -12.58
CA GLY A 430 20.52 21.59 -12.41
C GLY A 430 19.91 20.21 -12.64
N VAL A 431 18.75 19.94 -12.03
CA VAL A 431 17.99 18.68 -12.23
C VAL A 431 17.66 18.47 -13.71
N VAL A 432 17.19 19.50 -14.42
CA VAL A 432 16.87 19.39 -15.85
C VAL A 432 18.11 19.07 -16.70
N TYR A 433 19.26 19.68 -16.42
CA TYR A 433 20.50 19.31 -17.11
C TYR A 433 20.94 17.88 -16.78
N GLY A 434 20.81 17.45 -15.51
CA GLY A 434 21.10 16.09 -15.09
C GLY A 434 20.27 15.04 -15.83
N ARG A 435 18.95 15.26 -15.95
CA ARG A 435 18.02 14.38 -16.70
C ARG A 435 18.33 14.29 -18.20
N GLN A 436 19.10 15.24 -18.73
CA GLN A 436 19.56 15.24 -20.13
C GLN A 436 20.97 14.64 -20.28
N ASN A 437 21.52 13.99 -19.24
CA ASN A 437 22.91 13.54 -19.18
C ASN A 437 23.91 14.67 -19.46
N LYS A 438 23.66 15.85 -18.91
CA LYS A 438 24.56 17.02 -18.95
C LYS A 438 25.08 17.33 -17.53
N PRO A 439 25.91 16.45 -16.96
CA PRO A 439 26.27 16.50 -15.54
C PRO A 439 27.13 17.71 -15.19
N HIS A 440 28.01 18.18 -16.09
CA HIS A 440 28.86 19.34 -15.81
C HIS A 440 28.04 20.63 -15.68
N GLU A 441 27.06 20.84 -16.56
CA GLU A 441 26.12 21.95 -16.42
C GLU A 441 25.27 21.81 -15.14
N ALA A 442 24.79 20.59 -14.83
CA ALA A 442 24.03 20.33 -13.63
C ALA A 442 24.81 20.69 -12.34
N ILE A 443 26.07 20.23 -12.23
CA ILE A 443 26.99 20.56 -11.13
C ILE A 443 27.17 22.06 -10.98
N ALA A 444 27.35 22.79 -12.09
CA ALA A 444 27.50 24.25 -12.04
C ALA A 444 26.27 24.94 -11.42
N TYR A 445 25.06 24.47 -11.73
CA TYR A 445 23.83 24.98 -11.13
C TYR A 445 23.66 24.57 -9.66
N PHE A 446 23.97 23.33 -9.29
CA PHE A 446 23.89 22.90 -7.88
C PHE A 446 24.90 23.66 -7.01
N ARG A 447 26.15 23.79 -7.45
CA ARG A 447 27.17 24.59 -6.76
C ARG A 447 26.76 26.06 -6.66
N LYS A 448 26.09 26.61 -7.68
CA LYS A 448 25.54 27.97 -7.62
C LYS A 448 24.44 28.10 -6.56
N ALA A 449 23.54 27.12 -6.45
CA ALA A 449 22.50 27.09 -5.42
C ALA A 449 23.11 27.03 -4.01
N ILE A 450 24.07 26.12 -3.79
CA ILE A 450 24.78 25.94 -2.52
C ILE A 450 25.59 27.19 -2.14
N ALA A 451 26.21 27.87 -3.12
CA ALA A 451 26.92 29.12 -2.87
C ALA A 451 26.00 30.26 -2.41
N GLN A 452 24.73 30.25 -2.81
CA GLN A 452 23.73 31.21 -2.33
C GLN A 452 23.16 30.83 -0.96
N GLU A 453 22.91 29.54 -0.74
CA GLU A 453 22.44 29.00 0.54
C GLU A 453 23.24 27.74 0.90
N PRO A 454 24.30 27.88 1.72
CA PRO A 454 25.14 26.75 2.12
C PRO A 454 24.43 25.67 2.94
N ASN A 455 23.24 25.96 3.47
CA ASN A 455 22.41 24.99 4.21
C ASN A 455 21.18 24.61 3.36
N PHE A 456 21.39 24.22 2.11
CA PHE A 456 20.34 23.81 1.19
C PHE A 456 20.45 22.30 0.86
N PRO A 457 19.85 21.41 1.68
CA PRO A 457 20.07 19.97 1.60
C PRO A 457 19.76 19.34 0.24
N ASP A 458 18.71 19.81 -0.44
CA ASP A 458 18.32 19.27 -1.75
C ASP A 458 19.40 19.57 -2.82
N GLY A 459 20.07 20.72 -2.73
CA GLY A 459 21.19 21.07 -3.62
C GLY A 459 22.41 20.17 -3.41
N HIS A 460 22.80 19.95 -2.15
CA HIS A 460 23.89 19.04 -1.80
C HIS A 460 23.57 17.59 -2.24
N PHE A 461 22.35 17.12 -1.99
CA PHE A 461 21.94 15.79 -2.41
C PHE A 461 21.93 15.63 -3.93
N ASN A 462 21.42 16.60 -4.69
CA ASN A 462 21.44 16.54 -6.16
C ASN A 462 22.87 16.64 -6.74
N LEU A 463 23.72 17.47 -6.10
CA LEU A 463 25.14 17.54 -6.43
C LEU A 463 25.81 16.18 -6.24
N SER A 464 25.56 15.52 -5.11
CA SER A 464 26.10 14.19 -4.79
C SER A 464 25.81 13.17 -5.89
N MET A 465 24.55 13.05 -6.30
CA MET A 465 24.11 12.12 -7.34
C MET A 465 24.85 12.35 -8.66
N THR A 466 25.08 13.61 -9.00
CA THR A 466 25.70 14.00 -10.28
C THR A 466 27.22 13.81 -10.25
N LEU A 467 27.87 14.11 -9.13
CA LEU A 467 29.29 13.83 -8.92
C LEU A 467 29.57 12.32 -8.95
N LEU A 468 28.72 11.53 -8.26
CA LEU A 468 28.80 10.08 -8.28
C LEU A 468 28.64 9.53 -9.70
N GLN A 469 27.74 10.10 -10.51
CA GLN A 469 27.56 9.68 -11.91
C GLN A 469 28.81 9.92 -12.77
N LEU A 470 29.62 10.93 -12.44
CA LEU A 470 30.90 11.21 -13.09
C LEU A 470 32.09 10.41 -12.53
N GLY A 471 31.89 9.64 -11.45
CA GLY A 471 32.98 8.92 -10.78
C GLY A 471 33.77 9.77 -9.77
N GLU A 472 33.32 11.01 -9.49
CA GLU A 472 33.91 11.91 -8.50
C GLU A 472 33.45 11.52 -7.08
N PHE A 473 33.86 10.32 -6.66
CA PHE A 473 33.28 9.64 -5.50
C PHE A 473 33.60 10.27 -4.15
N GLU A 474 34.79 10.85 -3.97
CA GLU A 474 35.17 11.46 -2.68
C GLU A 474 34.23 12.62 -2.33
N GLU A 475 34.12 13.60 -3.23
CA GLU A 475 33.18 14.73 -3.07
C GLU A 475 31.74 14.23 -3.12
N GLY A 476 31.41 13.33 -4.06
CA GLY A 476 30.07 12.78 -4.22
C GLY A 476 29.53 12.13 -2.94
N PHE A 477 30.30 11.27 -2.27
CA PHE A 477 29.87 10.63 -1.03
C PHE A 477 29.89 11.58 0.19
N ALA A 478 30.74 12.61 0.19
CA ALA A 478 30.67 13.66 1.20
C ALA A 478 29.35 14.46 1.09
N GLU A 479 29.00 14.87 -0.13
CA GLU A 479 27.76 15.57 -0.43
C GLU A 479 26.51 14.71 -0.16
N TRP A 480 26.64 13.38 -0.35
CA TRP A 480 25.58 12.41 -0.08
C TRP A 480 25.13 12.37 1.39
N GLU A 481 26.01 12.71 2.34
CA GLU A 481 25.65 12.76 3.78
C GLU A 481 24.64 13.87 4.10
N TRP A 482 24.45 14.87 3.24
CA TRP A 482 23.39 15.87 3.41
C TRP A 482 21.99 15.31 3.25
N ARG A 483 21.83 14.09 2.71
CA ARG A 483 20.53 13.43 2.56
C ARG A 483 19.73 13.38 3.86
N TRP A 484 20.41 13.26 5.01
CA TRP A 484 19.78 13.22 6.35
C TRP A 484 19.01 14.49 6.71
N GLN A 485 19.28 15.60 6.03
CA GLN A 485 18.59 16.88 6.22
C GLN A 485 17.49 17.12 5.18
N THR A 486 17.34 16.23 4.19
CA THR A 486 16.25 16.29 3.20
C THR A 486 14.98 15.64 3.77
N LYS A 487 13.84 15.93 3.15
CA LYS A 487 12.52 15.42 3.60
C LYS A 487 12.34 13.91 3.42
N ASN A 488 13.12 13.29 2.52
CA ASN A 488 12.90 11.92 2.07
C ASN A 488 13.67 10.87 2.89
N PHE A 489 14.60 11.28 3.76
CA PHE A 489 15.41 10.37 4.55
C PHE A 489 15.17 10.60 6.04
N ARG A 490 15.14 9.51 6.80
CA ARG A 490 15.01 9.56 8.27
C ARG A 490 16.21 8.86 8.89
N PRO A 491 17.00 9.54 9.74
CA PRO A 491 18.12 8.89 10.40
C PRO A 491 17.63 7.86 11.41
N PHE A 492 18.42 6.82 11.65
CA PHE A 492 18.22 5.93 12.78
C PHE A 492 18.57 6.68 14.07
N ILE A 493 17.68 6.59 15.07
CA ILE A 493 17.83 7.33 16.33
C ILE A 493 18.15 6.34 17.45
N CYS A 494 19.35 6.43 17.99
CA CYS A 494 19.80 5.70 19.17
C CYS A 494 20.78 6.54 20.00
N SER A 495 21.12 6.08 21.20
CA SER A 495 22.03 6.80 22.11
C SER A 495 23.52 6.50 21.87
N GLN A 496 23.82 5.40 21.19
CA GLN A 496 25.18 5.03 20.81
C GLN A 496 25.77 6.02 19.80
N PRO A 497 27.10 6.20 19.75
CA PRO A 497 27.73 7.09 18.78
C PRO A 497 27.75 6.50 17.37
N LYS A 498 27.66 7.38 16.35
CA LYS A 498 27.86 7.02 14.94
C LYS A 498 29.34 6.70 14.71
N TRP A 499 29.61 5.62 14.01
CA TRP A 499 30.96 5.20 13.66
C TRP A 499 31.53 6.04 12.50
N ASP A 500 32.80 6.38 12.62
CA ASP A 500 33.56 7.28 11.74
C ASP A 500 34.68 6.57 10.95
N GLY A 501 34.77 5.24 11.03
CA GLY A 501 35.82 4.45 10.36
C GLY A 501 37.04 4.12 11.23
N THR A 502 37.05 4.59 12.49
CA THR A 502 38.08 4.25 13.47
C THR A 502 38.16 2.74 13.76
N GLN A 503 39.33 2.28 14.19
CA GLN A 503 39.54 0.88 14.61
C GLN A 503 38.95 0.64 16.01
N MET A 504 38.18 -0.44 16.17
CA MET A 504 37.40 -0.77 17.37
C MET A 504 37.38 -2.28 17.66
N LYS A 505 38.55 -2.92 17.77
CA LYS A 505 38.70 -4.39 17.82
C LYS A 505 37.92 -5.11 18.92
N ASP A 506 37.47 -4.39 19.93
CA ASP A 506 36.75 -4.85 21.12
C ASP A 506 35.27 -4.45 21.13
N LYS A 507 34.77 -3.79 20.09
CA LYS A 507 33.40 -3.28 20.02
C LYS A 507 32.51 -4.03 19.03
N THR A 508 31.22 -4.04 19.33
CA THR A 508 30.15 -4.48 18.43
C THR A 508 29.59 -3.28 17.67
N ILE A 509 29.53 -3.38 16.34
CA ILE A 509 28.93 -2.36 15.47
C ILE A 509 27.58 -2.83 14.94
N PHE A 510 26.61 -1.92 14.98
CA PHE A 510 25.30 -2.09 14.34
C PHE A 510 25.25 -1.33 13.02
N ILE A 511 25.21 -2.07 11.91
CA ILE A 511 25.04 -1.53 10.56
C ILE A 511 23.57 -1.67 10.17
N TYR A 512 22.92 -0.60 9.73
CA TYR A 512 21.51 -0.66 9.32
C TYR A 512 21.31 -0.28 7.86
N ALA A 513 20.49 -1.04 7.14
CA ALA A 513 20.11 -0.77 5.77
C ALA A 513 19.11 0.41 5.72
N ASP A 514 19.60 1.59 5.34
CA ASP A 514 18.87 2.86 5.42
C ASP A 514 18.10 3.26 4.17
N LYS A 515 18.09 2.43 3.12
CA LYS A 515 17.47 2.75 1.82
C LYS A 515 16.92 1.50 1.12
N VAL A 516 16.47 1.69 -0.13
CA VAL A 516 15.86 0.69 -1.01
C VAL A 516 16.77 -0.52 -1.27
N LEU A 517 16.16 -1.64 -1.66
CA LEU A 517 16.79 -2.98 -1.79
C LEU A 517 18.13 -2.99 -2.53
N GLY A 518 18.24 -2.28 -3.67
CA GLY A 518 19.46 -2.27 -4.49
C GLY A 518 20.69 -1.70 -3.76
N ASP A 519 20.51 -0.63 -2.98
CA ASP A 519 21.60 -0.02 -2.19
C ASP A 519 22.11 -1.00 -1.13
N SER A 520 21.20 -1.71 -0.45
CA SER A 520 21.55 -2.70 0.57
C SER A 520 22.37 -3.86 -0.01
N LEU A 521 22.00 -4.33 -1.20
CA LEU A 521 22.70 -5.38 -1.92
C LEU A 521 24.07 -4.93 -2.43
N GLN A 522 24.18 -3.70 -2.94
CA GLN A 522 25.44 -3.18 -3.44
C GLN A 522 26.41 -2.90 -2.30
N PHE A 523 25.99 -2.20 -1.25
CA PHE A 523 26.87 -1.71 -0.18
C PHE A 523 27.22 -2.76 0.87
N SER A 524 26.53 -3.91 0.91
CA SER A 524 26.94 -5.04 1.75
C SER A 524 28.36 -5.55 1.44
N ARG A 525 28.90 -5.25 0.25
CA ARG A 525 30.32 -5.48 -0.11
C ARG A 525 31.34 -4.85 0.84
N TYR A 526 30.94 -3.83 1.61
CA TYR A 526 31.83 -3.17 2.57
C TYR A 526 31.87 -3.90 3.92
N LEU A 527 30.92 -4.80 4.21
CA LEU A 527 30.84 -5.52 5.48
C LEU A 527 32.11 -6.34 5.81
N PRO A 528 32.79 -7.00 4.85
CA PRO A 528 34.09 -7.62 5.11
C PRO A 528 35.17 -6.63 5.57
N LEU A 529 35.13 -5.36 5.12
CA LEU A 529 36.06 -4.33 5.57
C LEU A 529 35.70 -3.80 6.96
N VAL A 530 34.39 -3.70 7.27
CA VAL A 530 33.90 -3.35 8.60
C VAL A 530 34.34 -4.40 9.63
N ALA A 531 34.19 -5.69 9.29
CA ALA A 531 34.57 -6.80 10.17
C ALA A 531 36.07 -6.81 10.54
N GLN A 532 36.94 -6.24 9.71
CA GLN A 532 38.37 -6.08 10.03
C GLN A 532 38.64 -4.99 11.08
N LYS A 533 37.66 -4.10 11.29
CA LYS A 533 37.76 -2.95 12.20
C LYS A 533 37.11 -3.18 13.56
N CYS A 534 36.21 -4.15 13.70
CA CYS A 534 35.44 -4.38 14.93
C CYS A 534 35.56 -5.82 15.47
N GLN A 535 35.00 -6.08 16.65
CA GLN A 535 34.86 -7.44 17.18
C GLN A 535 33.71 -8.19 16.52
N ARG A 536 32.57 -7.51 16.33
CA ARG A 536 31.33 -8.11 15.88
C ARG A 536 30.51 -7.15 15.03
N VAL A 537 29.96 -7.62 13.92
CA VAL A 537 29.04 -6.88 13.04
C VAL A 537 27.63 -7.43 13.18
N ILE A 538 26.69 -6.55 13.56
CA ILE A 538 25.26 -6.81 13.51
C ILE A 538 24.69 -6.02 12.33
N LEU A 539 24.05 -6.69 11.37
CA LEU A 539 23.44 -6.07 10.20
C LEU A 539 21.91 -6.06 10.34
N SER A 540 21.29 -4.89 10.25
CA SER A 540 19.84 -4.77 10.16
C SER A 540 19.37 -4.63 8.72
N CYS A 541 18.43 -5.50 8.32
CA CYS A 541 17.81 -5.48 6.98
C CYS A 541 16.38 -6.04 7.03
N SER A 542 15.68 -6.00 5.90
CA SER A 542 14.36 -6.64 5.77
C SER A 542 14.45 -8.16 5.81
N GLU A 543 13.34 -8.81 6.18
CA GLU A 543 13.23 -10.28 6.25
C GLU A 543 13.58 -10.96 4.92
N PHE A 544 13.15 -10.39 3.78
CA PHE A 544 13.45 -10.91 2.45
C PHE A 544 14.95 -10.92 2.12
N LEU A 545 15.73 -9.98 2.66
CA LEU A 545 17.17 -9.88 2.41
C LEU A 545 17.99 -10.70 3.41
N ALA A 546 17.44 -11.01 4.58
CA ALA A 546 18.19 -11.61 5.67
C ALA A 546 18.90 -12.91 5.27
N PRO A 547 18.24 -13.92 4.64
CA PRO A 547 18.89 -15.17 4.27
C PRO A 547 20.08 -15.01 3.32
N LEU A 548 20.05 -13.99 2.45
CA LEU A 548 21.15 -13.71 1.52
C LEU A 548 22.27 -12.91 2.20
N LEU A 549 21.93 -11.89 2.99
CA LEU A 549 22.91 -11.02 3.62
C LEU A 549 23.66 -11.69 4.79
N GLU A 550 23.08 -12.71 5.42
CA GLU A 550 23.77 -13.60 6.37
C GLU A 550 24.99 -14.29 5.76
N THR A 551 25.01 -14.47 4.43
CA THR A 551 26.10 -15.16 3.73
C THR A 551 27.32 -14.27 3.48
N VAL A 552 27.19 -12.96 3.71
CA VAL A 552 28.26 -12.00 3.46
C VAL A 552 29.34 -12.17 4.53
N LYS A 553 30.58 -12.40 4.09
CA LYS A 553 31.72 -12.59 5.00
C LYS A 553 31.87 -11.41 5.96
N GLY A 554 31.94 -11.71 7.25
CA GLY A 554 32.11 -10.72 8.31
C GLY A 554 30.81 -10.21 8.92
N VAL A 555 29.65 -10.71 8.51
CA VAL A 555 28.38 -10.53 9.23
C VAL A 555 28.27 -11.62 10.29
N ASP A 556 28.18 -11.22 11.57
CA ASP A 556 28.03 -12.17 12.69
C ASP A 556 26.57 -12.40 13.08
N MET A 557 25.70 -11.45 12.79
CA MET A 557 24.27 -11.52 13.08
C MET A 557 23.49 -10.63 12.13
N VAL A 558 22.36 -11.14 11.62
CA VAL A 558 21.34 -10.32 10.97
C VAL A 558 20.18 -10.06 11.94
N TYR A 559 19.70 -8.82 11.95
CA TYR A 559 18.61 -8.34 12.80
C TYR A 559 17.47 -7.80 11.94
N VAL A 560 16.31 -8.46 11.97
CA VAL A 560 15.13 -8.10 11.17
C VAL A 560 14.16 -7.23 11.96
N SER A 561 13.75 -7.68 13.15
CA SER A 561 12.80 -6.98 14.02
C SER A 561 12.89 -7.48 15.47
N GLY A 562 12.27 -6.77 16.40
CA GLY A 562 12.19 -7.14 17.81
C GLY A 562 12.88 -6.13 18.74
N GLU A 563 13.44 -6.64 19.83
CA GLU A 563 14.28 -5.85 20.74
C GLU A 563 15.67 -5.67 20.12
N LEU A 564 16.19 -4.45 20.14
CA LEU A 564 17.52 -4.16 19.60
C LEU A 564 18.59 -4.93 20.38
N PRO A 565 19.46 -5.70 19.70
CA PRO A 565 20.59 -6.34 20.36
C PRO A 565 21.56 -5.29 20.90
N HIS A 566 22.38 -5.67 21.87
CA HIS A 566 23.43 -4.78 22.37
C HIS A 566 24.48 -4.47 21.30
N PHE A 567 24.80 -3.19 21.12
CA PHE A 567 25.90 -2.70 20.28
C PHE A 567 26.52 -1.44 20.89
N ASP A 568 27.77 -1.16 20.55
CA ASP A 568 28.54 -0.04 21.10
C ASP A 568 28.53 1.19 20.19
N VAL A 569 28.51 0.97 18.88
CA VAL A 569 28.50 2.03 17.85
C VAL A 569 27.60 1.61 16.68
N TYR A 570 27.20 2.56 15.84
CA TYR A 570 26.35 2.26 14.68
C TYR A 570 26.76 3.02 13.42
N ALA A 571 26.40 2.50 12.24
CA ALA A 571 26.57 3.22 10.97
C ALA A 571 25.47 2.85 9.95
N PRO A 572 25.01 3.80 9.12
CA PRO A 572 24.13 3.48 7.99
C PRO A 572 24.94 2.75 6.91
N LEU A 573 24.38 1.67 6.35
CA LEU A 573 25.04 0.85 5.34
C LEU A 573 25.43 1.68 4.11
N SER A 574 24.57 2.62 3.67
CA SER A 574 24.85 3.49 2.53
C SER A 574 25.90 4.58 2.80
N SER A 575 26.35 4.75 4.05
CA SER A 575 27.42 5.70 4.41
C SER A 575 28.81 5.06 4.41
N LEU A 576 28.90 3.74 4.25
CA LEU A 576 30.20 3.05 4.24
C LEU A 576 31.15 3.57 3.15
N PRO A 577 30.72 3.87 1.91
CA PRO A 577 31.63 4.45 0.92
C PRO A 577 32.24 5.78 1.36
N TYR A 578 31.48 6.64 2.05
CA TYR A 578 32.00 7.88 2.63
C TYR A 578 33.01 7.59 3.75
N ILE A 579 32.65 6.70 4.68
CA ILE A 579 33.50 6.33 5.84
C ILE A 579 34.85 5.73 5.38
N PHE A 580 34.84 4.95 4.31
CA PHE A 580 36.06 4.35 3.76
C PHE A 580 36.80 5.25 2.76
N GLY A 581 36.30 6.45 2.46
CA GLY A 581 36.91 7.35 1.47
C GLY A 581 36.99 6.71 0.09
N THR A 582 35.92 6.05 -0.34
CA THR A 582 35.91 5.31 -1.60
C THR A 582 36.13 6.25 -2.78
N THR A 583 37.10 5.89 -3.61
CA THR A 583 37.40 6.47 -4.92
C THR A 583 37.04 5.43 -5.99
N LEU A 584 37.03 5.83 -7.26
CA LEU A 584 36.83 4.89 -8.37
C LEU A 584 37.85 3.72 -8.34
N ALA A 585 39.07 3.96 -7.86
CA ALA A 585 40.14 2.96 -7.78
C ALA A 585 40.09 2.08 -6.53
N THR A 586 39.37 2.50 -5.48
CA THR A 586 39.33 1.81 -4.18
C THR A 586 37.98 1.16 -3.87
N ILE A 587 37.09 1.06 -4.86
CA ILE A 587 35.86 0.28 -4.74
C ILE A 587 36.24 -1.16 -4.34
N PRO A 588 35.63 -1.73 -3.29
CA PRO A 588 35.76 -3.16 -3.01
C PRO A 588 34.97 -3.95 -4.07
N ALA A 589 35.63 -4.19 -5.21
CA ALA A 589 35.06 -4.84 -6.38
C ALA A 589 35.29 -6.36 -6.39
N ASP A 590 35.87 -6.92 -5.32
CA ASP A 590 36.06 -8.35 -5.15
C ASP A 590 34.70 -9.07 -5.11
N VAL A 591 34.52 -9.99 -6.05
CA VAL A 591 33.34 -10.86 -6.18
C VAL A 591 33.79 -12.32 -6.31
N PRO A 592 33.02 -13.31 -5.83
CA PRO A 592 31.71 -13.16 -5.20
C PRO A 592 31.79 -12.73 -3.73
N TYR A 593 30.84 -11.91 -3.28
CA TYR A 593 30.63 -11.58 -1.86
C TYR A 593 29.30 -12.10 -1.30
N PHE A 594 28.46 -12.68 -2.15
CA PHE A 594 27.32 -13.51 -1.75
C PHE A 594 27.67 -15.00 -1.89
N GLN A 595 27.10 -15.83 -1.03
CA GLN A 595 27.20 -17.29 -1.15
C GLN A 595 25.82 -17.90 -1.36
N VAL A 596 25.76 -18.98 -2.15
CA VAL A 596 24.54 -19.76 -2.32
C VAL A 596 24.44 -20.74 -1.15
N VAL A 597 23.40 -20.60 -0.34
CA VAL A 597 23.19 -21.39 0.88
C VAL A 597 22.02 -22.36 0.81
N ARG A 598 21.26 -22.36 -0.30
CA ARG A 598 20.14 -23.26 -0.53
C ARG A 598 20.35 -24.06 -1.82
N ASP A 599 20.10 -25.35 -1.73
CA ASP A 599 19.92 -26.21 -2.89
C ASP A 599 18.42 -26.49 -3.07
N ASN A 600 17.89 -26.20 -4.25
CA ASN A 600 16.49 -26.42 -4.59
C ASN A 600 16.42 -27.47 -5.70
N GLU A 601 16.20 -28.73 -5.30
CA GLU A 601 16.15 -29.87 -6.23
C GLU A 601 15.10 -29.69 -7.33
N GLN A 602 13.96 -29.06 -7.04
CA GLN A 602 12.89 -28.81 -8.02
C GLN A 602 13.33 -27.80 -9.07
N LEU A 603 13.96 -26.71 -8.63
CA LEU A 603 14.57 -25.71 -9.52
C LEU A 603 15.66 -26.36 -10.38
N SER A 604 16.55 -27.13 -9.77
CA SER A 604 17.61 -27.88 -10.48
C SER A 604 17.02 -28.83 -11.53
N ALA A 605 15.91 -29.51 -11.22
CA ALA A 605 15.22 -30.38 -12.18
C ALA A 605 14.58 -29.62 -13.35
N VAL A 606 14.08 -28.41 -13.12
CA VAL A 606 13.56 -27.53 -14.19
C VAL A 606 14.71 -27.03 -15.09
N LEU A 607 15.81 -26.59 -14.48
CA LEU A 607 16.99 -26.10 -15.20
C LEU A 607 17.73 -27.21 -15.96
N ALA A 608 17.69 -28.45 -15.49
CA ALA A 608 18.31 -29.60 -16.15
C ALA A 608 17.66 -29.96 -17.51
N ARG A 609 16.47 -29.43 -17.80
CA ARG A 609 15.77 -29.62 -19.08
C ARG A 609 16.20 -28.62 -20.16
N ALA A 610 17.09 -27.69 -19.85
CA ALA A 610 17.57 -26.67 -20.77
C ALA A 610 18.25 -27.30 -22.00
N VAL A 611 18.06 -26.65 -23.16
CA VAL A 611 18.85 -26.88 -24.37
C VAL A 611 19.76 -25.67 -24.56
N GLY A 612 21.06 -25.90 -24.72
CA GLY A 612 22.05 -24.83 -24.90
C GLY A 612 22.34 -24.04 -23.61
N LYS A 613 22.74 -22.77 -23.76
CA LYS A 613 23.08 -21.90 -22.62
C LYS A 613 21.81 -21.41 -21.91
N LYS A 614 21.82 -21.41 -20.58
CA LYS A 614 20.70 -20.97 -19.72
C LYS A 614 20.81 -19.47 -19.43
N ILE A 615 19.80 -18.70 -19.84
CA ILE A 615 19.80 -17.24 -19.68
C ILE A 615 18.68 -16.80 -18.73
N GLY A 616 19.03 -16.08 -17.68
CA GLY A 616 18.06 -15.42 -16.80
C GLY A 616 17.69 -14.03 -17.30
N VAL A 617 16.41 -13.68 -17.26
CA VAL A 617 15.94 -12.34 -17.65
C VAL A 617 15.03 -11.71 -16.60
N SER A 618 15.14 -10.40 -16.45
CA SER A 618 14.24 -9.59 -15.62
C SER A 618 14.09 -8.20 -16.22
N TRP A 619 12.84 -7.73 -16.34
CA TRP A 619 12.46 -6.57 -17.15
C TRP A 619 11.58 -5.55 -16.41
N GLY A 620 10.99 -5.95 -15.28
CA GLY A 620 10.21 -5.09 -14.39
C GLY A 620 10.97 -4.72 -13.11
N GLY A 621 10.71 -3.50 -12.62
CA GLY A 621 11.03 -3.07 -11.25
C GLY A 621 9.78 -3.01 -10.38
N ASN A 622 9.91 -2.53 -9.13
CA ASN A 622 8.78 -2.44 -8.20
C ASN A 622 7.76 -1.38 -8.66
N PRO A 623 6.52 -1.77 -9.03
CA PRO A 623 5.51 -0.83 -9.57
C PRO A 623 4.99 0.18 -8.54
N GLN A 624 5.30 0.02 -7.25
CA GLN A 624 4.90 0.94 -6.18
C GLN A 624 5.86 2.15 -6.03
N ASN A 625 7.04 2.10 -6.65
CA ASN A 625 8.03 3.17 -6.53
C ASN A 625 7.84 4.20 -7.66
N LYS A 626 7.31 5.37 -7.35
CA LYS A 626 7.01 6.43 -8.36
C LYS A 626 8.25 6.91 -9.13
N ASN A 627 9.46 6.70 -8.59
CA ASN A 627 10.72 7.03 -9.26
C ASN A 627 11.18 5.95 -10.27
N ASP A 628 10.56 4.76 -10.27
CA ASP A 628 10.93 3.61 -11.12
C ASP A 628 10.15 3.53 -12.45
N ALA A 629 9.31 4.53 -12.79
CA ALA A 629 8.60 4.54 -14.06
C ALA A 629 9.53 4.46 -15.29
N ASN A 630 10.79 4.89 -15.14
CA ASN A 630 11.82 4.85 -16.18
C ASN A 630 12.74 3.61 -16.13
N THR A 631 12.67 2.80 -15.07
CA THR A 631 13.50 1.58 -14.96
C THR A 631 12.86 0.37 -15.65
N PHE A 632 11.56 0.46 -16.01
CA PHE A 632 10.86 -0.59 -16.73
C PHE A 632 11.31 -0.73 -18.20
N CYS A 633 11.61 -1.96 -18.62
CA CYS A 633 11.76 -2.31 -20.02
C CYS A 633 10.56 -3.14 -20.47
N PRO A 634 9.78 -2.71 -21.47
CA PRO A 634 8.67 -3.50 -21.99
C PRO A 634 9.11 -4.90 -22.46
N LEU A 635 8.43 -5.94 -21.98
CA LEU A 635 8.75 -7.35 -22.27
C LEU A 635 8.79 -7.64 -23.77
N GLN A 636 8.00 -6.93 -24.58
CA GLN A 636 7.97 -7.07 -26.04
C GLN A 636 9.36 -6.98 -26.70
N PHE A 637 10.31 -6.24 -26.10
CA PHE A 637 11.66 -6.12 -26.64
C PHE A 637 12.50 -7.37 -26.40
N PHE A 638 12.19 -8.18 -25.38
CA PHE A 638 12.87 -9.44 -25.10
C PHE A 638 12.37 -10.60 -25.97
N VAL A 639 11.12 -10.54 -26.45
CA VAL A 639 10.48 -11.63 -27.22
C VAL A 639 11.35 -12.14 -28.38
N PRO A 640 12.00 -11.29 -29.21
CA PRO A 640 12.88 -11.77 -30.27
C PRO A 640 14.10 -12.57 -29.79
N LEU A 641 14.55 -12.37 -28.55
CA LEU A 641 15.65 -13.14 -27.96
C LEU A 641 15.21 -14.57 -27.64
N PHE A 642 13.98 -14.75 -27.14
CA PHE A 642 13.45 -16.05 -26.71
C PHE A 642 13.26 -17.05 -27.86
N ALA A 643 13.21 -16.57 -29.10
CA ALA A 643 13.10 -17.40 -30.30
C ALA A 643 14.45 -17.98 -30.78
N LEU A 644 15.57 -17.68 -30.12
CA LEU A 644 16.88 -18.20 -30.49
C LEU A 644 17.05 -19.66 -29.99
N PRO A 645 17.34 -20.63 -30.87
CA PRO A 645 17.26 -22.06 -30.54
C PRO A 645 18.40 -22.58 -29.65
N ASP A 646 19.53 -21.88 -29.58
CA ASP A 646 20.72 -22.29 -28.81
C ASP A 646 20.70 -21.81 -27.35
N PHE A 647 19.61 -21.16 -26.94
CA PHE A 647 19.45 -20.57 -25.62
C PHE A 647 18.12 -20.99 -25.00
N THR A 648 18.14 -21.26 -23.70
CA THR A 648 16.91 -21.45 -22.91
C THR A 648 16.76 -20.28 -21.94
N PHE A 649 15.62 -19.59 -21.98
CA PHE A 649 15.38 -18.40 -21.18
C PHE A 649 14.51 -18.67 -19.95
N TYR A 650 14.85 -18.01 -18.84
CA TYR A 650 14.19 -18.13 -17.55
C TYR A 650 13.84 -16.76 -16.99
N SER A 651 12.59 -16.56 -16.59
CA SER A 651 12.15 -15.35 -15.89
C SER A 651 12.67 -15.36 -14.45
N LEU A 652 13.31 -14.28 -14.03
CA LEU A 652 13.75 -14.02 -12.66
C LEU A 652 12.84 -13.00 -11.93
N GLN A 653 11.66 -12.73 -12.49
CA GLN A 653 10.67 -11.80 -11.96
C GLN A 653 9.87 -12.46 -10.80
N GLY A 654 9.46 -11.69 -9.78
CA GLY A 654 8.43 -12.13 -8.82
C GLY A 654 8.78 -12.03 -7.34
N VAL A 655 10.06 -11.91 -6.96
CA VAL A 655 10.48 -11.86 -5.55
C VAL A 655 10.03 -10.57 -4.84
N SER A 656 9.93 -9.45 -5.55
CA SER A 656 9.53 -8.16 -4.95
C SER A 656 8.10 -7.77 -5.29
N GLY A 657 7.24 -8.74 -5.62
CA GLY A 657 5.84 -8.51 -5.96
C GLY A 657 5.62 -7.91 -7.35
N GLU A 658 6.62 -7.95 -8.24
CA GLU A 658 6.43 -7.61 -9.64
C GLU A 658 5.47 -8.61 -10.29
N GLN A 659 4.54 -8.11 -11.12
CA GLN A 659 3.62 -8.98 -11.84
C GLN A 659 4.38 -9.85 -12.84
N VAL A 660 4.34 -11.15 -12.63
CA VAL A 660 4.62 -12.13 -13.67
C VAL A 660 3.43 -12.11 -14.62
N VAL A 661 3.67 -11.74 -15.88
CA VAL A 661 2.59 -11.61 -16.87
C VAL A 661 1.91 -12.97 -17.02
N ALA A 662 0.59 -13.04 -16.78
CA ALA A 662 -0.20 -14.26 -16.91
C ALA A 662 -0.14 -14.91 -18.31
N GLU A 663 0.33 -14.16 -19.31
CA GLU A 663 0.56 -14.55 -20.70
C GLU A 663 1.86 -15.36 -20.91
N LEU A 664 2.68 -15.59 -19.88
CA LEU A 664 3.93 -16.36 -19.97
C LEU A 664 3.76 -17.89 -20.06
N ASN A 665 2.53 -18.41 -20.05
CA ASN A 665 2.29 -19.85 -20.15
C ASN A 665 2.49 -20.37 -21.59
N GLY A 666 3.72 -20.81 -21.87
CA GLY A 666 4.04 -21.82 -22.90
C GLY A 666 4.43 -21.31 -24.29
N ASP A 667 3.84 -20.22 -24.78
CA ASP A 667 3.97 -19.84 -26.21
C ASP A 667 5.18 -18.96 -26.54
N LEU A 668 5.84 -18.34 -25.53
CA LEU A 668 6.90 -17.34 -25.75
C LEU A 668 8.33 -17.88 -25.66
N GLY A 669 8.54 -19.16 -25.29
CA GLY A 669 9.89 -19.72 -25.09
C GLY A 669 10.60 -19.23 -23.82
N LEU A 670 9.84 -18.69 -22.85
CA LEU A 670 10.34 -18.24 -21.55
C LEU A 670 9.78 -19.12 -20.42
N THR A 671 10.65 -19.66 -19.56
CA THR A 671 10.24 -20.46 -18.40
C THR A 671 10.11 -19.58 -17.16
N ASP A 672 8.96 -19.60 -16.50
CA ASP A 672 8.76 -18.84 -15.26
C ASP A 672 9.36 -19.55 -14.04
N LEU A 673 10.30 -18.89 -13.36
CA LEU A 673 10.88 -19.40 -12.12
C LEU A 673 10.21 -18.86 -10.86
N SER A 674 9.30 -17.88 -10.96
CA SER A 674 8.64 -17.27 -9.79
C SER A 674 8.07 -18.26 -8.76
N PRO A 675 7.53 -19.44 -9.13
CA PRO A 675 7.03 -20.40 -8.15
C PRO A 675 8.11 -20.98 -7.22
N PHE A 676 9.38 -20.83 -7.58
CA PHE A 676 10.54 -21.32 -6.84
C PHE A 676 11.28 -20.23 -6.06
N LEU A 677 10.83 -18.97 -6.12
CA LEU A 677 11.54 -17.82 -5.56
C LEU A 677 10.76 -17.20 -4.39
N GLN A 678 11.00 -17.67 -3.16
CA GLN A 678 10.31 -17.12 -1.97
C GLN A 678 11.00 -15.87 -1.41
N ASP A 679 12.32 -15.81 -1.55
CA ASP A 679 13.16 -14.71 -1.08
C ASP A 679 14.39 -14.49 -1.98
N PHE A 680 15.27 -13.57 -1.57
CA PHE A 680 16.47 -13.23 -2.34
C PHE A 680 17.56 -14.31 -2.30
N ALA A 681 17.54 -15.24 -1.35
CA ALA A 681 18.47 -16.37 -1.34
C ALA A 681 18.08 -17.43 -2.39
N ASP A 682 16.78 -17.68 -2.58
CA ASP A 682 16.29 -18.53 -3.67
C ASP A 682 16.62 -17.92 -5.05
N LEU A 683 16.45 -16.61 -5.19
CA LEU A 683 16.86 -15.88 -6.40
C LEU A 683 18.37 -15.98 -6.65
N ALA A 684 19.19 -15.86 -5.60
CA ALA A 684 20.63 -16.05 -5.71
C ALA A 684 20.99 -17.49 -6.17
N ALA A 685 20.31 -18.51 -5.64
CA ALA A 685 20.50 -19.90 -6.07
C ALA A 685 20.10 -20.14 -7.53
N ALA A 686 18.99 -19.54 -7.97
CA ALA A 686 18.57 -19.55 -9.37
C ALA A 686 19.61 -18.88 -10.27
N ILE A 687 20.02 -17.66 -9.95
CA ILE A 687 21.04 -16.90 -10.71
C ILE A 687 22.36 -17.67 -10.81
N ALA A 688 22.81 -18.30 -9.71
CA ALA A 688 24.05 -19.07 -9.71
C ALA A 688 24.03 -20.23 -10.71
N SER A 689 22.86 -20.82 -10.93
CA SER A 689 22.62 -21.96 -11.80
C SER A 689 22.43 -21.60 -13.28
N LEU A 690 22.44 -20.32 -13.64
CA LEU A 690 22.30 -19.80 -15.01
C LEU A 690 23.66 -19.40 -15.59
N ASP A 691 23.81 -19.37 -16.90
CA ASP A 691 25.11 -19.10 -17.56
C ASP A 691 25.32 -17.59 -17.81
N LEU A 692 24.23 -16.86 -18.09
CA LEU A 692 24.21 -15.41 -18.33
C LEU A 692 22.93 -14.81 -17.76
N ILE A 693 23.03 -13.57 -17.26
CA ILE A 693 21.88 -12.78 -16.82
C ILE A 693 21.73 -11.56 -17.72
N ILE A 694 20.56 -11.34 -18.30
CA ILE A 694 20.21 -10.14 -19.08
C ILE A 694 19.10 -9.41 -18.34
N THR A 695 19.40 -8.26 -17.75
CA THR A 695 18.45 -7.59 -16.86
C THR A 695 18.55 -6.09 -16.95
N ILE A 696 17.63 -5.38 -16.31
CA ILE A 696 17.64 -3.92 -16.14
C ILE A 696 18.28 -3.55 -14.80
N ASP A 697 18.37 -2.25 -14.52
CA ASP A 697 18.82 -1.69 -13.25
C ASP A 697 17.85 -2.03 -12.09
N ASN A 698 18.00 -3.22 -11.52
CA ASN A 698 17.20 -3.72 -10.41
C ASN A 698 18.00 -4.68 -9.48
N ALA A 699 17.31 -5.30 -8.51
CA ALA A 699 17.95 -6.21 -7.55
C ALA A 699 18.65 -7.42 -8.21
N VAL A 700 18.15 -7.92 -9.34
CA VAL A 700 18.75 -9.05 -10.08
C VAL A 700 20.16 -8.69 -10.55
N ALA A 701 20.36 -7.48 -11.06
CA ALA A 701 21.68 -7.00 -11.50
C ALA A 701 22.71 -7.03 -10.35
N HIS A 702 22.31 -6.56 -9.17
CA HIS A 702 23.19 -6.50 -7.99
C HIS A 702 23.51 -7.88 -7.41
N ILE A 703 22.53 -8.78 -7.34
CA ILE A 703 22.74 -10.15 -6.85
C ILE A 703 23.64 -10.92 -7.82
N ALA A 704 23.35 -10.88 -9.12
CA ALA A 704 24.16 -11.55 -10.12
C ALA A 704 25.60 -11.03 -10.18
N GLY A 705 25.78 -9.71 -10.13
CA GLY A 705 27.10 -9.10 -10.03
C GLY A 705 27.83 -9.50 -8.75
N GLY A 706 27.14 -9.53 -7.60
CA GLY A 706 27.73 -9.96 -6.33
C GLY A 706 28.03 -11.46 -6.22
N LEU A 707 27.43 -12.28 -7.08
CA LEU A 707 27.74 -13.70 -7.27
C LEU A 707 28.80 -13.95 -8.36
N ALA A 708 29.40 -12.90 -8.93
CA ALA A 708 30.36 -12.99 -10.03
C ALA A 708 29.82 -13.69 -11.29
N LYS A 709 28.51 -13.59 -11.57
CA LYS A 709 27.93 -14.09 -12.81
C LYS A 709 28.18 -13.12 -13.97
N PRO A 710 28.31 -13.61 -15.22
CA PRO A 710 28.20 -12.74 -16.39
C PRO A 710 26.84 -12.04 -16.40
N VAL A 711 26.85 -10.72 -16.51
CA VAL A 711 25.61 -9.91 -16.56
C VAL A 711 25.67 -8.93 -17.71
N TRP A 712 24.60 -8.84 -18.48
CA TRP A 712 24.36 -7.74 -19.42
C TRP A 712 23.24 -6.88 -18.87
N ASN A 713 23.62 -5.70 -18.37
CA ASN A 713 22.69 -4.77 -17.74
C ASN A 713 22.19 -3.75 -18.78
N LEU A 714 20.88 -3.68 -18.94
CA LEU A 714 20.18 -2.87 -19.92
C LEU A 714 19.74 -1.56 -19.27
N LEU A 715 20.33 -0.46 -19.71
CA LEU A 715 20.21 0.84 -19.08
C LEU A 715 19.36 1.79 -19.91
N TYR A 716 18.37 2.40 -19.26
CA TYR A 716 17.64 3.55 -19.80
C TYR A 716 18.56 4.77 -19.94
N PHE A 717 18.13 5.76 -20.71
CA PHE A 717 18.99 6.89 -21.09
C PHE A 717 19.64 7.60 -19.89
N SER A 718 18.86 8.02 -18.89
CA SER A 718 19.33 8.73 -17.69
C SER A 718 19.60 7.78 -16.52
N ALA A 719 20.38 6.72 -16.76
CA ALA A 719 20.64 5.65 -15.79
C ALA A 719 21.18 6.13 -14.44
N ASP A 720 20.98 5.32 -13.40
CA ASP A 720 21.49 5.57 -12.06
C ASP A 720 23.02 5.77 -12.03
N TRP A 721 23.49 6.58 -11.08
CA TRP A 721 24.88 7.01 -10.97
C TRP A 721 25.89 5.85 -10.90
N ARG A 722 25.47 4.69 -10.39
CA ARG A 722 26.33 3.49 -10.25
C ARG A 722 26.91 3.01 -11.56
N TRP A 723 26.20 3.29 -12.66
CA TRP A 723 26.56 2.81 -13.99
C TRP A 723 27.36 3.82 -14.79
N MET A 724 27.59 5.03 -14.24
CA MET A 724 28.28 6.15 -14.91
C MET A 724 27.69 6.45 -16.30
N LEU A 725 28.33 7.32 -17.09
CA LEU A 725 27.84 7.73 -18.42
C LEU A 725 28.58 7.07 -19.59
N ASP A 726 29.90 7.19 -19.62
CA ASP A 726 30.70 6.92 -20.82
C ASP A 726 31.49 5.61 -20.73
N ARG A 727 30.80 4.53 -20.36
CA ARG A 727 31.41 3.20 -20.26
C ARG A 727 30.41 2.07 -20.47
N ASN A 728 30.95 0.94 -20.92
CA ASN A 728 30.21 -0.30 -21.19
C ASN A 728 30.54 -1.43 -20.19
N ASP A 729 31.35 -1.15 -19.18
CA ASP A 729 31.70 -2.04 -18.08
C ASP A 729 31.26 -1.44 -16.74
N SER A 730 31.17 -2.26 -15.69
CA SER A 730 30.83 -1.77 -14.33
C SER A 730 32.06 -1.71 -13.42
N PRO A 731 32.39 -0.55 -12.81
CA PRO A 731 33.45 -0.49 -11.81
C PRO A 731 33.05 -1.20 -10.50
N TRP A 732 31.75 -1.47 -10.31
CA TRP A 732 31.22 -2.17 -9.13
C TRP A 732 31.15 -3.68 -9.33
N TYR A 733 31.03 -4.15 -10.57
CA TYR A 733 30.84 -5.57 -10.91
C TYR A 733 31.72 -5.95 -12.11
N PRO A 734 32.91 -6.52 -11.88
CA PRO A 734 33.87 -6.81 -12.95
C PRO A 734 33.37 -7.75 -14.05
N THR A 735 32.31 -8.54 -13.77
CA THR A 735 31.71 -9.50 -14.70
C THR A 735 30.53 -8.93 -15.50
N MET A 736 30.27 -7.63 -15.41
CA MET A 736 29.09 -6.99 -16.00
C MET A 736 29.43 -6.11 -17.21
N GLU A 737 28.69 -6.32 -18.30
CA GLU A 737 28.63 -5.44 -19.47
C GLU A 737 27.37 -4.56 -19.40
N LEU A 738 27.46 -3.33 -19.88
CA LEU A 738 26.38 -2.34 -19.88
C LEU A 738 25.95 -2.02 -21.31
N TYR A 739 24.63 -2.04 -21.54
CA TYR A 739 24.01 -1.69 -22.83
C TYR A 739 23.03 -0.54 -22.61
N ARG A 740 23.31 0.62 -23.21
CA ARG A 740 22.62 1.87 -22.88
C ARG A 740 21.84 2.45 -24.05
N GLN A 741 20.65 2.96 -23.75
CA GLN A 741 19.91 3.81 -24.67
C GLN A 741 20.73 5.04 -25.07
N GLN A 742 20.78 5.32 -26.38
CA GLN A 742 21.42 6.53 -26.91
C GLN A 742 20.49 7.74 -26.85
N GLN A 743 19.18 7.50 -26.82
CA GLN A 743 18.13 8.50 -26.65
C GLN A 743 17.01 7.94 -25.77
N PRO A 744 16.28 8.78 -25.02
CA PRO A 744 15.16 8.32 -24.19
C PRO A 744 14.18 7.44 -24.99
N GLY A 745 13.94 6.23 -24.48
CA GLY A 745 12.98 5.28 -25.07
C GLY A 745 13.52 4.40 -26.19
N ASP A 746 14.78 4.58 -26.63
CA ASP A 746 15.40 3.76 -27.68
C ASP A 746 15.84 2.38 -27.19
N TRP A 747 14.88 1.54 -26.80
CA TRP A 747 15.13 0.15 -26.48
C TRP A 747 15.51 -0.69 -27.71
N ASN A 748 15.05 -0.32 -28.91
CA ASN A 748 15.36 -1.06 -30.14
C ASN A 748 16.87 -1.16 -30.40
N SER A 749 17.60 -0.06 -30.27
CA SER A 749 19.06 -0.07 -30.45
C SER A 749 19.78 -0.93 -29.41
N VAL A 750 19.32 -0.90 -28.15
CA VAL A 750 19.85 -1.73 -27.05
C VAL A 750 19.66 -3.21 -27.38
N PHE A 751 18.43 -3.62 -27.69
CA PHE A 751 18.12 -5.03 -27.97
C PHE A 751 18.75 -5.53 -29.27
N ARG A 752 18.97 -4.64 -30.26
CA ARG A 752 19.75 -5.01 -31.45
C ARG A 752 21.19 -5.37 -31.10
N GLN A 753 21.84 -4.61 -30.22
CA GLN A 753 23.21 -4.92 -29.77
C GLN A 753 23.26 -6.24 -29.01
N VAL A 754 22.34 -6.43 -28.05
CA VAL A 754 22.20 -7.68 -27.27
C VAL A 754 21.96 -8.88 -28.18
N TYR A 755 21.05 -8.77 -29.15
CA TYR A 755 20.74 -9.83 -30.11
C TYR A 755 21.95 -10.21 -30.97
N LEU A 756 22.68 -9.21 -31.48
CA LEU A 756 23.89 -9.46 -32.27
C LEU A 756 25.00 -10.08 -31.43
N ARG A 757 25.15 -9.66 -30.15
CA ARG A 757 26.11 -10.25 -29.21
C ARG A 757 25.78 -11.70 -28.90
N LEU A 758 24.50 -12.06 -28.65
CA LEU A 758 24.07 -13.46 -28.48
C LEU A 758 24.34 -14.29 -29.73
N LYS A 759 24.09 -13.75 -30.93
CA LYS A 759 24.43 -14.45 -32.17
C LYS A 759 25.93 -14.64 -32.35
N GLY A 760 26.76 -13.72 -31.87
CA GLY A 760 28.21 -13.87 -31.84
C GLY A 760 28.65 -15.06 -31.00
N GLU A 761 28.05 -15.25 -29.81
CA GLU A 761 28.32 -16.37 -28.88
C GLU A 761 28.01 -17.77 -29.45
N ILE A 762 27.22 -17.87 -30.51
CA ILE A 762 26.93 -19.15 -31.20
C ILE A 762 28.09 -19.53 -32.14
N ASN A 763 28.90 -18.56 -32.57
CA ASN A 763 29.96 -18.74 -33.57
C ASN A 763 31.38 -18.78 -32.96
N GLU A 764 31.51 -18.65 -31.64
CA GLU A 764 32.73 -18.85 -30.85
C GLU A 764 32.64 -20.18 -30.09
#